data_AF-A0A4R1BPH4-F1
#
_entry.id   AF-A0A4R1BPH4-F1
#
_cell.length_a   1.000
_cell.length_b   1.000
_cell.length_c   1.000
_cell.angle_alpha   90.00
_cell.angle_beta   90.00
_cell.angle_gamma   90.00
#
_symmetry.space_group_name_H-M   'P 1'
#
loop_
_entity.id
_entity.type
_entity.pdbx_description
1 polymer ?
#
loop_
_entity_poly.entity_id
_entity_poly.type
_entity_poly.pdbx_seq_one_letter_code
_entity_poly.pdbx_strand_id
1 'polypeptide(L)'
;MNAKIRGLILGLCAGASLLAAANPDVPVTATATPPSMKSLHPNFALLDVDSVNVLKSGRAVSTMKTCGQCHDTAFIASHAFHVDLGLGAFAPSAKTLDSSPGLFGQWDPLRYRYLSQAGDERLDLSTAGWLMLNGDRVVGGGPATTSRAGLPLQSLALKADDPETSVLDAAGERIVWDWSASGTMEMNCFLCHLAQPNLAARKEAIRAGRFGDANTATLSGLNVVEADAKGWAWNRAAFTPEGLVDGKRLAIQDPTNDNCAACHGEAHSASDKPLQINAGDLDYPQTATTGQVVAPQRINASGLNLADKSGLHRPWDIHAERQLQCTDCHHALNNPAHVIHVQGKKPAHLRYDPRALDITEYLQRPDHNFARGQSTQSHVAPEYKGTMRRCESCHDAGVSHQTWLPYVEKHMAVLACESCHIPKMYAPAIQTYDWTVVGTDGGPQRSYRGVDGAPNDVRSLVTGFDPVLLKRTNVDGTSLLAPYNLITTFYWVYDDANGNKRPVRLQDLKAAYLEGGTYAADIVAAFDSNHDGAIGSAELRVDSAQKEAAVKARFAKLGLPNVHMEGQVQPFSINHNVTRGEDALNDCRDCHTARSRLTQGMQLAGFAPVLPAINTNNNVSASGDLIRQDNGVLFYQPVSARDHLYVFGANRLNWIDGLGALAIVGALLGVIGHGGLRYLASRKRPHGHESTHRIYMYDAYHRFWHWLQAISIIVLLLTGLIIHRPDLFAVFSFDGVVSLHNILAAILVINAALSLFYHLATERMQEFIPRPYGFFDDAIRQAKYYVSGIFKGEPHPFEKRPDARLNPLQKLTYFGVLNVLLPLQIVTGALMWGVQRAPELAVALGGLPLLAPIHALVAWLFGAFLVVHVYLTTTGATPLEAIRGMVTGYEEVEDHDQPING
;
A
#
# COMPACT_ATOMS: atom_id res chain seq x y z
N MET A 1 39.76 -33.14 1.44
CA MET A 1 40.54 -34.25 2.01
C MET A 1 40.81 -33.93 3.48
N ASN A 2 40.20 -34.74 4.37
CA ASN A 2 40.57 -35.13 5.74
C ASN A 2 40.98 -34.09 6.82
N ALA A 3 40.57 -34.18 8.09
CA ALA A 3 39.62 -35.05 8.81
C ALA A 3 39.59 -34.66 10.32
N LYS A 4 38.56 -35.18 11.03
CA LYS A 4 38.40 -35.46 12.48
C LYS A 4 37.82 -34.29 13.31
N ILE A 5 36.59 -34.29 13.86
CA ILE A 5 35.70 -35.25 14.55
C ILE A 5 36.20 -35.73 15.93
N ARG A 6 35.51 -35.28 17.00
CA ARG A 6 35.11 -35.90 18.31
C ARG A 6 35.04 -34.77 19.36
N GLY A 7 34.07 -34.65 20.27
CA GLY A 7 32.99 -35.53 20.71
C GLY A 7 32.06 -34.78 21.68
N LEU A 8 31.02 -35.49 22.09
CA LEU A 8 29.74 -35.06 22.64
C LEU A 8 29.72 -35.19 24.19
N ILE A 9 29.03 -34.25 24.86
CA ILE A 9 28.14 -34.44 26.04
C ILE A 9 28.68 -34.57 27.50
N LEU A 10 27.94 -33.84 28.37
CA LEU A 10 27.62 -33.99 29.81
C LEU A 10 28.49 -33.31 30.90
N GLY A 11 27.83 -32.46 31.70
CA GLY A 11 28.34 -31.93 32.98
C GLY A 11 27.44 -30.82 33.56
N LEU A 12 26.30 -31.19 34.14
CA LEU A 12 25.39 -30.32 34.88
C LEU A 12 25.81 -30.20 36.36
N CYS A 13 25.58 -29.00 36.91
CA CYS A 13 25.32 -28.64 38.32
C CYS A 13 26.46 -28.31 39.31
N ALA A 14 26.27 -27.11 39.88
CA ALA A 14 26.46 -26.68 41.27
C ALA A 14 27.77 -25.96 41.64
N GLY A 15 27.63 -24.65 41.82
CA GLY A 15 28.60 -23.76 42.49
C GLY A 15 27.98 -22.38 42.64
N ALA A 16 27.11 -22.22 43.63
CA ALA A 16 26.41 -20.99 43.92
C ALA A 16 27.26 -20.02 44.77
N SER A 17 27.03 -18.73 44.51
CA SER A 17 26.98 -17.64 45.49
C SER A 17 28.24 -16.82 45.83
N LEU A 18 27.98 -15.51 45.86
CA LEU A 18 28.67 -14.41 46.55
C LEU A 18 29.74 -13.65 45.76
N LEU A 19 29.32 -12.51 45.17
CA LEU A 19 29.66 -11.19 45.71
C LEU A 19 28.88 -10.10 44.95
N ALA A 20 27.86 -9.57 45.63
CA ALA A 20 27.21 -8.31 45.32
C ALA A 20 27.75 -7.24 46.26
N ALA A 21 28.22 -6.13 45.70
CA ALA A 21 28.35 -4.81 46.31
C ALA A 21 28.47 -3.83 45.11
N ALA A 22 27.41 -3.16 44.66
CA ALA A 22 26.76 -2.00 45.27
C ALA A 22 27.77 -0.89 45.63
N ASN A 23 27.92 0.11 44.75
CA ASN A 23 28.02 1.54 45.11
C ASN A 23 28.11 2.44 43.85
N PRO A 24 27.82 3.75 43.97
CA PRO A 24 26.59 4.32 43.42
C PRO A 24 26.82 5.44 42.40
N ASP A 25 25.70 5.88 41.83
CA ASP A 25 25.42 7.18 41.22
C ASP A 25 26.56 8.21 41.26
N VAL A 26 27.17 8.44 40.10
CA VAL A 26 27.70 9.76 39.76
C VAL A 26 26.61 10.44 38.92
N PRO A 27 26.00 11.54 39.38
CA PRO A 27 25.14 12.33 38.53
C PRO A 27 26.03 12.93 37.45
N VAL A 28 25.90 12.43 36.22
CA VAL A 28 26.39 13.18 35.06
C VAL A 28 25.46 14.38 34.95
N THR A 29 25.85 15.46 35.63
CA THR A 29 25.34 16.80 35.34
C THR A 29 25.59 17.03 33.86
N ALA A 30 24.54 16.86 33.07
CA ALA A 30 24.47 17.35 31.72
C ALA A 30 24.57 18.87 31.79
N THR A 31 25.79 19.39 31.86
CA THR A 31 26.07 20.75 31.45
C THR A 31 25.80 20.77 29.96
N ALA A 32 24.59 21.20 29.61
CA ALA A 32 24.23 21.62 28.28
C ALA A 32 25.14 22.79 27.90
N THR A 33 26.29 22.47 27.32
CA THR A 33 27.04 23.43 26.52
C THR A 33 26.38 23.39 25.13
N PRO A 34 25.69 24.46 24.69
CA PRO A 34 25.08 24.46 23.37
C PRO A 34 26.17 24.34 22.31
N PRO A 35 25.93 23.67 21.16
CA PRO A 35 26.81 23.86 20.02
C PRO A 35 26.68 25.31 19.55
N SER A 36 27.64 26.13 19.96
CA SER A 36 27.82 27.49 19.47
C SER A 36 28.37 27.43 18.05
N MET A 37 27.47 27.62 17.08
CA MET A 37 27.64 28.25 15.76
C MET A 37 26.36 27.93 14.97
N LYS A 38 25.31 28.76 15.06
CA LYS A 38 24.02 28.42 14.41
C LYS A 38 23.34 29.51 13.58
N SER A 39 23.97 30.66 13.35
CA SER A 39 23.53 31.52 12.25
C SER A 39 24.70 32.35 11.72
N LEU A 40 25.01 32.15 10.44
CA LEU A 40 25.90 33.02 9.66
C LEU A 40 25.12 34.18 9.02
N HIS A 41 23.82 34.32 9.34
CA HIS A 41 22.98 35.37 8.79
C HIS A 41 23.45 36.74 9.33
N PRO A 42 23.70 37.73 8.47
CA PRO A 42 24.08 39.07 8.91
C PRO A 42 22.94 39.75 9.66
N ASN A 43 23.23 40.86 10.35
CA ASN A 43 22.18 41.77 10.82
C ASN A 43 21.50 42.42 9.60
N PHE A 44 20.18 42.62 9.67
CA PHE A 44 19.39 43.13 8.53
C PHE A 44 18.26 44.03 9.02
N ALA A 45 17.71 44.88 8.14
CA ALA A 45 16.58 45.71 8.50
C ALA A 45 15.28 44.90 8.45
N LEU A 46 14.44 44.97 9.48
CA LEU A 46 13.04 44.57 9.37
C LEU A 46 12.28 45.73 8.74
N LEU A 47 11.62 45.48 7.61
CA LEU A 47 10.91 46.48 6.80
C LEU A 47 9.41 46.17 6.75
N ASP A 48 8.58 47.21 6.73
CA ASP A 48 7.16 47.08 6.39
C ASP A 48 6.93 47.01 4.87
N VAL A 49 5.66 46.95 4.45
CA VAL A 49 5.26 46.85 3.04
C VAL A 49 5.72 48.03 2.17
N ASP A 50 5.92 49.20 2.79
CA ASP A 50 6.37 50.43 2.13
C ASP A 50 7.92 50.55 2.13
N SER A 51 8.61 49.46 2.50
CA SER A 51 10.07 49.40 2.66
C SER A 51 10.60 50.33 3.75
N VAL A 52 9.77 50.74 4.71
CA VAL A 52 10.18 51.57 5.85
C VAL A 52 10.59 50.65 7.00
N ASN A 53 11.69 50.98 7.68
CA ASN A 53 12.12 50.22 8.85
C ASN A 53 11.03 50.21 9.93
N VAL A 54 10.70 49.03 10.45
CA VAL A 54 9.59 48.83 11.39
C VAL A 54 9.75 49.60 12.71
N LEU A 55 10.99 49.92 13.12
CA LEU A 55 11.23 50.79 14.29
C LEU A 55 10.76 52.23 14.06
N LYS A 56 10.70 52.67 12.79
CA LYS A 56 10.24 54.01 12.42
C LYS A 56 8.75 54.03 12.16
N SER A 57 8.22 53.01 11.48
CA SER A 57 6.81 52.97 11.10
C SER A 57 5.88 52.44 12.18
N GLY A 58 6.36 51.56 13.08
CA GLY A 58 5.52 50.86 14.05
C GLY A 58 4.54 49.86 13.43
N ARG A 59 4.68 49.57 12.13
CA ARG A 59 3.78 48.70 11.37
C ARG A 59 4.25 47.25 11.38
N ALA A 60 3.39 46.37 10.87
CA ALA A 60 3.70 44.97 10.62
C ALA A 60 4.90 44.81 9.65
N VAL A 61 5.71 43.77 9.86
CA VAL A 61 6.84 43.44 8.99
C VAL A 61 6.35 42.78 7.69
N SER A 62 6.89 43.22 6.56
CA SER A 62 6.79 42.53 5.28
C SER A 62 8.01 41.65 5.11
N THR A 63 7.81 40.34 5.08
CA THR A 63 8.89 39.36 4.78
C THR A 63 9.37 39.52 3.33
N MET A 64 8.48 39.90 2.42
CA MET A 64 8.81 40.11 1.02
C MET A 64 9.78 41.28 0.83
N LYS A 65 9.62 42.38 1.57
CA LYS A 65 10.57 43.52 1.59
C LYS A 65 11.79 43.25 2.45
N THR A 66 11.60 42.68 3.64
CA THR A 66 12.66 42.40 4.61
C THR A 66 13.70 41.44 4.05
N CYS A 67 13.28 40.22 3.66
CA CYS A 67 14.17 39.23 3.07
C CYS A 67 14.58 39.63 1.64
N GLY A 68 13.75 40.45 0.97
CA GLY A 68 13.98 41.03 -0.35
C GLY A 68 15.25 41.87 -0.49
N GLN A 69 15.84 42.30 0.63
CA GLN A 69 17.11 43.03 0.64
C GLN A 69 18.29 42.17 0.19
N CYS A 70 18.21 40.85 0.36
CA CYS A 70 19.29 39.91 0.03
C CYS A 70 18.83 38.76 -0.86
N HIS A 71 17.55 38.40 -0.81
CA HIS A 71 16.96 37.30 -1.56
C HIS A 71 15.97 37.83 -2.61
N ASP A 72 15.87 37.17 -3.75
CA ASP A 72 14.83 37.46 -4.74
C ASP A 72 13.50 36.82 -4.27
N THR A 73 12.83 37.50 -3.35
CA THR A 73 11.59 36.99 -2.73
C THR A 73 10.46 36.82 -3.74
N ALA A 74 10.46 37.61 -4.83
CA ALA A 74 9.51 37.43 -5.93
C ALA A 74 9.76 36.13 -6.70
N PHE A 75 11.02 35.81 -7.01
CA PHE A 75 11.40 34.51 -7.57
C PHE A 75 10.99 33.37 -6.63
N ILE A 76 11.34 33.46 -5.34
CA ILE A 76 11.02 32.44 -4.35
C ILE A 76 9.51 32.16 -4.29
N ALA A 77 8.68 33.21 -4.15
CA ALA A 77 7.23 33.06 -4.01
C ALA A 77 6.55 32.53 -5.30
N SER A 78 7.08 32.88 -6.48
CA SER A 78 6.59 32.35 -7.76
C SER A 78 7.08 30.93 -8.05
N HIS A 79 8.15 30.48 -7.39
CA HIS A 79 8.70 29.13 -7.48
C HIS A 79 8.42 28.39 -6.17
N ALA A 80 7.15 28.37 -5.76
CA ALA A 80 6.69 27.65 -4.59
C ALA A 80 5.25 27.18 -4.77
N PHE A 81 5.03 25.89 -5.04
CA PHE A 81 3.68 25.33 -5.03
C PHE A 81 2.98 25.42 -3.65
N HIS A 82 3.74 25.61 -2.57
CA HIS A 82 3.22 25.93 -1.23
C HIS A 82 2.59 27.33 -1.14
N VAL A 83 2.98 28.24 -2.05
CA VAL A 83 2.38 29.57 -2.21
C VAL A 83 1.19 29.48 -3.15
N ASP A 84 1.35 28.85 -4.31
CA ASP A 84 0.29 28.76 -5.33
C ASP A 84 -0.96 28.02 -4.84
N LEU A 85 -0.79 26.88 -4.15
CA LEU A 85 -1.87 26.08 -3.57
C LEU A 85 -2.95 25.63 -4.59
N GLY A 86 -2.66 25.70 -5.89
CA GLY A 86 -3.59 25.40 -6.97
C GLY A 86 -4.30 26.62 -7.57
N LEU A 87 -3.99 27.85 -7.13
CA LEU A 87 -4.60 29.08 -7.66
C LEU A 87 -4.34 29.25 -9.16
N GLY A 88 -3.10 29.03 -9.63
CA GLY A 88 -2.74 29.17 -11.04
C GLY A 88 -3.48 28.21 -11.98
N ALA A 89 -4.04 27.13 -11.43
CA ALA A 89 -4.85 26.13 -12.15
C ALA A 89 -6.34 26.20 -11.78
N PHE A 90 -6.78 27.27 -11.11
CA PHE A 90 -8.16 27.43 -10.68
C PHE A 90 -9.10 27.59 -11.89
N ALA A 91 -10.07 26.69 -12.00
CA ALA A 91 -11.07 26.65 -13.06
C ALA A 91 -12.45 26.33 -12.44
N PRO A 92 -13.40 27.30 -12.46
CA PRO A 92 -14.77 27.06 -12.02
C PRO A 92 -15.42 25.87 -12.73
N SER A 93 -16.27 25.14 -12.01
CA SER A 93 -16.99 23.98 -12.51
C SER A 93 -18.42 23.93 -11.98
N ALA A 94 -19.37 23.75 -12.90
CA ALA A 94 -20.78 23.49 -12.61
C ALA A 94 -21.03 22.00 -12.23
N LYS A 95 -20.14 21.09 -12.66
CA LYS A 95 -20.35 19.63 -12.59
C LYS A 95 -19.55 18.94 -11.49
N THR A 96 -18.37 19.48 -11.17
CA THR A 96 -17.46 18.91 -10.16
C THR A 96 -17.42 19.81 -8.93
N LEU A 97 -17.17 19.20 -7.78
CA LEU A 97 -16.99 19.93 -6.53
C LEU A 97 -15.56 20.51 -6.40
N ASP A 98 -14.63 19.99 -7.19
CA ASP A 98 -13.28 20.54 -7.30
C ASP A 98 -13.21 21.59 -8.40
N SER A 99 -12.64 22.75 -8.08
CA SER A 99 -12.31 23.84 -9.01
C SER A 99 -10.80 24.04 -9.17
N SER A 100 -9.97 23.22 -8.52
CA SER A 100 -8.52 23.27 -8.62
C SER A 100 -7.87 21.93 -8.22
N PRO A 101 -6.68 21.59 -8.75
CA PRO A 101 -5.88 20.44 -8.32
C PRO A 101 -5.22 20.58 -6.93
N GLY A 102 -5.30 21.75 -6.28
CA GLY A 102 -4.63 22.04 -5.01
C GLY A 102 -5.60 22.31 -3.85
N LEU A 103 -5.03 22.53 -2.65
CA LEU A 103 -5.81 22.77 -1.43
C LEU A 103 -6.78 23.96 -1.58
N PHE A 104 -6.41 24.97 -2.38
CA PHE A 104 -7.30 26.08 -2.72
C PHE A 104 -8.17 25.72 -3.92
N GLY A 105 -9.43 25.35 -3.67
CA GLY A 105 -10.42 25.00 -4.69
C GLY A 105 -10.77 23.52 -4.75
N GLN A 106 -10.10 22.66 -4.00
CA GLN A 106 -10.54 21.27 -3.80
C GLN A 106 -11.66 21.19 -2.76
N TRP A 107 -12.64 20.32 -2.98
CA TRP A 107 -13.66 19.98 -1.99
C TRP A 107 -13.02 19.25 -0.79
N ASP A 108 -13.23 19.76 0.43
CA ASP A 108 -12.78 19.13 1.67
C ASP A 108 -13.96 18.43 2.37
N PRO A 109 -14.21 17.14 2.08
CA PRO A 109 -15.27 16.38 2.73
C PRO A 109 -14.95 16.03 4.20
N LEU A 110 -13.68 16.13 4.63
CA LEU A 110 -13.32 15.88 6.03
C LEU A 110 -13.72 17.06 6.92
N ARG A 111 -13.57 18.30 6.43
CA ARG A 111 -14.09 19.49 7.10
C ARG A 111 -15.52 19.85 6.69
N TYR A 112 -16.03 19.23 5.62
CA TYR A 112 -17.32 19.54 4.99
C TYR A 112 -17.40 21.00 4.55
N ARG A 113 -16.34 21.48 3.88
CA ARG A 113 -16.23 22.87 3.45
C ARG A 113 -15.88 22.97 1.98
N TYR A 114 -16.64 23.83 1.29
CA TYR A 114 -16.56 24.06 -0.14
C TYR A 114 -16.23 25.52 -0.43
N LEU A 115 -15.19 25.74 -1.24
CA LEU A 115 -14.80 27.08 -1.69
C LEU A 115 -15.80 27.56 -2.76
N SER A 116 -16.70 28.46 -2.37
CA SER A 116 -17.73 28.97 -3.27
C SER A 116 -17.14 29.66 -4.49
N GLN A 117 -17.73 29.35 -5.63
CA GLN A 117 -17.38 29.89 -6.93
C GLN A 117 -18.23 31.15 -7.23
N ALA A 118 -17.76 31.97 -8.16
CA ALA A 118 -18.52 33.13 -8.58
C ALA A 118 -19.86 32.69 -9.21
N GLY A 119 -20.96 33.28 -8.77
CA GLY A 119 -22.31 32.93 -9.23
C GLY A 119 -22.96 31.75 -8.52
N ASP A 120 -22.31 31.11 -7.55
CA ASP A 120 -22.98 30.11 -6.71
C ASP A 120 -24.14 30.77 -5.92
N GLU A 121 -25.28 30.06 -5.83
CA GLU A 121 -26.48 30.55 -5.13
C GLU A 121 -26.19 30.89 -3.65
N ARG A 122 -25.35 30.08 -3.00
CA ARG A 122 -25.05 30.17 -1.57
C ARG A 122 -23.55 30.22 -1.33
N LEU A 123 -23.13 31.14 -0.45
CA LEU A 123 -21.76 31.22 0.04
C LEU A 123 -21.55 30.20 1.18
N ASP A 124 -20.63 29.25 1.01
CA ASP A 124 -20.08 28.40 2.08
C ASP A 124 -18.73 28.95 2.57
N LEU A 125 -17.66 28.84 1.77
CA LEU A 125 -16.40 29.52 2.02
C LEU A 125 -16.14 30.60 0.97
N SER A 126 -15.87 31.81 1.45
CA SER A 126 -15.18 32.84 0.69
C SER A 126 -13.67 32.63 0.71
N THR A 127 -12.91 33.40 -0.08
CA THR A 127 -11.43 33.40 -0.01
C THR A 127 -10.95 33.77 1.40
N ALA A 128 -11.52 34.81 2.02
CA ALA A 128 -11.18 35.20 3.39
C ALA A 128 -11.56 34.12 4.41
N GLY A 129 -12.77 33.55 4.32
CA GLY A 129 -13.20 32.45 5.19
C GLY A 129 -12.33 31.20 5.05
N TRP A 130 -11.85 30.92 3.83
CA TRP A 130 -10.94 29.81 3.57
C TRP A 130 -9.57 30.05 4.23
N LEU A 131 -9.05 31.27 4.19
CA LEU A 131 -7.81 31.63 4.91
C LEU A 131 -7.98 31.58 6.42
N MET A 132 -9.12 32.01 6.96
CA MET A 132 -9.40 31.87 8.39
C MET A 132 -9.43 30.40 8.84
N LEU A 133 -9.90 29.50 7.97
CA LEU A 133 -10.00 28.07 8.25
C LEU A 133 -8.68 27.30 8.04
N ASN A 134 -7.97 27.59 6.95
CA ASN A 134 -6.83 26.79 6.48
C ASN A 134 -5.49 27.54 6.56
N GLY A 135 -5.51 28.83 6.86
CA GLY A 135 -4.34 29.70 6.75
C GLY A 135 -3.23 29.40 7.74
N ASP A 136 -3.53 28.69 8.84
CA ASP A 136 -2.52 28.17 9.74
C ASP A 136 -1.59 27.16 9.06
N ARG A 137 -2.08 26.40 8.08
CA ARG A 137 -1.34 25.37 7.32
C ARG A 137 -0.76 25.86 5.98
N VAL A 138 -0.93 27.13 5.63
CA VAL A 138 -0.38 27.72 4.40
C VAL A 138 0.72 28.70 4.73
N VAL A 139 1.72 28.83 3.86
CA VAL A 139 2.87 29.73 4.08
C VAL A 139 2.55 31.20 3.80
N GLY A 140 1.44 31.51 3.11
CA GLY A 140 1.10 32.84 2.61
C GLY A 140 1.43 33.02 1.13
N GLY A 141 1.11 34.19 0.57
CA GLY A 141 1.14 34.47 -0.87
C GLY A 141 0.01 33.76 -1.63
N GLY A 142 0.10 33.70 -2.96
CA GLY A 142 -0.87 33.03 -3.82
C GLY A 142 -2.31 33.47 -3.52
N PRO A 143 -3.24 32.59 -3.13
CA PRO A 143 -4.63 32.95 -2.83
C PRO A 143 -4.79 33.87 -1.60
N ALA A 144 -3.71 34.11 -0.85
CA ALA A 144 -3.69 35.04 0.28
C ALA A 144 -3.26 36.48 -0.10
N THR A 145 -2.82 36.70 -1.34
CA THR A 145 -2.42 38.02 -1.89
C THR A 145 -3.05 38.32 -3.24
N THR A 146 -3.43 37.28 -3.98
CA THR A 146 -3.83 37.33 -5.39
C THR A 146 -5.21 36.68 -5.56
N SER A 147 -6.07 37.36 -6.30
CA SER A 147 -7.40 36.90 -6.68
C SER A 147 -7.36 35.77 -7.71
N ARG A 148 -8.49 35.09 -7.91
CA ARG A 148 -8.69 34.05 -8.94
C ARG A 148 -8.48 34.58 -10.36
N ALA A 149 -8.62 35.89 -10.56
CA ALA A 149 -8.37 36.57 -11.83
C ALA A 149 -6.92 37.07 -11.99
N GLY A 150 -6.03 36.81 -11.02
CA GLY A 150 -4.62 37.25 -11.05
C GLY A 150 -4.37 38.69 -10.60
N LEU A 151 -5.40 39.40 -10.11
CA LEU A 151 -5.26 40.75 -9.56
C LEU A 151 -4.90 40.73 -8.07
N PRO A 152 -4.17 41.72 -7.53
CA PRO A 152 -3.99 41.87 -6.09
C PRO A 152 -5.35 41.93 -5.36
N LEU A 153 -5.49 41.22 -4.24
CA LEU A 153 -6.77 41.19 -3.49
C LEU A 153 -7.21 42.58 -3.02
N GLN A 154 -6.26 43.45 -2.66
CA GLN A 154 -6.52 44.83 -2.24
C GLN A 154 -7.05 45.73 -3.37
N SER A 155 -6.90 45.33 -4.63
CA SER A 155 -7.42 46.10 -5.77
C SER A 155 -8.84 45.72 -6.16
N LEU A 156 -9.42 44.70 -5.52
CA LEU A 156 -10.76 44.22 -5.86
C LEU A 156 -11.84 45.21 -5.40
N ALA A 157 -12.90 45.33 -6.20
CA ALA A 157 -14.06 46.10 -5.83
C ALA A 157 -14.84 45.38 -4.73
N LEU A 158 -15.18 46.10 -3.66
CA LEU A 158 -15.93 45.56 -2.53
C LEU A 158 -17.35 45.19 -2.96
N LYS A 159 -17.65 43.89 -2.99
CA LYS A 159 -18.91 43.35 -3.46
C LYS A 159 -19.40 42.25 -2.52
N ALA A 160 -20.56 42.48 -1.90
CA ALA A 160 -21.18 41.49 -1.04
C ALA A 160 -21.53 40.21 -1.82
N ASP A 161 -21.75 40.27 -3.13
CA ASP A 161 -22.09 39.12 -3.97
C ASP A 161 -20.87 38.35 -4.54
N ASP A 162 -19.64 38.83 -4.32
CA ASP A 162 -18.39 38.21 -4.80
C ASP A 162 -17.69 37.39 -3.70
N PRO A 163 -17.46 36.07 -3.87
CA PRO A 163 -16.83 35.22 -2.85
C PRO A 163 -15.36 35.59 -2.56
N GLU A 164 -14.75 36.49 -3.34
CA GLU A 164 -13.41 37.01 -3.08
C GLU A 164 -13.41 38.29 -2.23
N THR A 165 -14.54 38.99 -2.11
CA THR A 165 -14.69 40.24 -1.32
C THR A 165 -15.88 40.18 -0.36
N SER A 166 -16.23 38.98 0.10
CA SER A 166 -17.26 38.75 1.12
C SER A 166 -16.84 37.68 2.13
N VAL A 167 -17.57 37.59 3.23
CA VAL A 167 -17.47 36.51 4.22
C VAL A 167 -18.84 36.30 4.86
N LEU A 168 -19.04 35.14 5.49
CA LEU A 168 -20.20 34.93 6.34
C LEU A 168 -19.91 35.48 7.74
N ASP A 169 -20.85 36.25 8.30
CA ASP A 169 -20.81 36.64 9.69
C ASP A 169 -21.28 35.51 10.63
N ALA A 170 -21.38 35.80 11.94
CA ALA A 170 -21.81 34.83 12.93
C ALA A 170 -23.29 34.40 12.78
N ALA A 171 -24.13 35.21 12.13
CA ALA A 171 -25.51 34.86 11.79
C ALA A 171 -25.58 34.02 10.50
N GLY A 172 -24.47 33.93 9.75
CA GLY A 172 -24.41 33.29 8.44
C GLY A 172 -24.93 34.17 7.32
N GLU A 173 -25.02 35.47 7.57
CA GLU A 173 -25.33 36.47 6.58
C GLU A 173 -24.07 36.91 5.85
N ARG A 174 -24.24 37.28 4.58
CA ARG A 174 -23.12 37.67 3.74
C ARG A 174 -22.77 39.13 3.96
N ILE A 175 -21.55 39.37 4.43
CA ILE A 175 -21.00 40.72 4.61
C ILE A 175 -19.82 40.95 3.68
N VAL A 176 -19.55 42.23 3.37
CA VAL A 176 -18.39 42.63 2.58
C VAL A 176 -17.10 42.38 3.36
N TRP A 177 -16.07 41.90 2.69
CA TRP A 177 -14.71 41.77 3.21
C TRP A 177 -13.78 42.80 2.55
N ASP A 178 -13.16 43.65 3.36
CA ASP A 178 -12.21 44.66 2.90
C ASP A 178 -10.76 44.22 3.12
N TRP A 179 -10.08 43.86 2.03
CA TRP A 179 -8.67 43.48 2.03
C TRP A 179 -7.71 44.61 2.41
N SER A 180 -8.14 45.87 2.28
CA SER A 180 -7.35 47.03 2.72
C SER A 180 -7.31 47.12 4.25
N ALA A 181 -8.40 46.72 4.91
CA ALA A 181 -8.52 46.69 6.37
C ALA A 181 -7.86 45.45 6.98
N SER A 182 -8.07 44.26 6.40
CA SER A 182 -7.47 43.01 6.90
C SER A 182 -5.97 42.90 6.61
N GLY A 183 -5.50 43.60 5.58
CA GLY A 183 -4.25 43.29 4.90
C GLY A 183 -4.31 41.94 4.17
N THR A 184 -3.21 41.58 3.52
CA THR A 184 -2.98 40.29 2.87
C THR A 184 -1.88 39.52 3.58
N MET A 185 -1.91 38.19 3.52
CA MET A 185 -0.88 37.36 4.14
C MET A 185 0.21 37.03 3.12
N GLU A 186 1.32 37.77 3.17
CA GLU A 186 2.52 37.51 2.36
C GLU A 186 3.19 36.18 2.71
N MET A 187 4.02 35.64 1.81
CA MET A 187 4.81 34.43 2.08
C MET A 187 5.69 34.64 3.33
N ASN A 188 5.44 33.85 4.36
CA ASN A 188 6.06 34.00 5.66
C ASN A 188 7.34 33.17 5.77
N CYS A 189 8.48 33.78 5.41
CA CYS A 189 9.80 33.14 5.50
C CYS A 189 10.13 32.66 6.93
N PHE A 190 9.58 33.32 7.97
CA PHE A 190 9.88 33.02 9.36
C PHE A 190 9.36 31.64 9.82
N LEU A 191 8.35 31.08 9.15
CA LEU A 191 7.82 29.76 9.47
C LEU A 191 8.88 28.66 9.37
N CYS A 192 9.70 28.73 8.32
CA CYS A 192 10.69 27.70 8.02
C CYS A 192 12.09 28.08 8.53
N HIS A 193 12.38 29.37 8.64
CA HIS A 193 13.73 29.86 8.92
C HIS A 193 13.97 30.29 10.36
N LEU A 194 12.95 30.35 11.22
CA LEU A 194 13.14 30.51 12.66
C LEU A 194 13.25 29.16 13.35
N ALA A 195 14.07 29.10 14.39
CA ALA A 195 14.13 27.93 15.26
C ALA A 195 12.84 27.73 16.07
N GLN A 196 12.16 28.82 16.46
CA GLN A 196 10.96 28.79 17.30
C GLN A 196 9.93 29.84 16.83
N PRO A 197 9.32 29.66 15.64
CA PRO A 197 8.25 30.56 15.20
C PRO A 197 7.04 30.47 16.14
N ASN A 198 6.42 31.60 16.46
CA ASN A 198 5.20 31.61 17.28
C ASN A 198 3.96 31.28 16.43
N LEU A 199 3.70 29.98 16.28
CA LEU A 199 2.59 29.47 15.48
C LEU A 199 1.22 29.81 16.10
N ALA A 200 1.14 29.91 17.44
CA ALA A 200 -0.09 30.20 18.15
C ALA A 200 -0.56 31.64 17.89
N ALA A 201 0.32 32.63 18.07
CA ALA A 201 0.02 34.04 17.80
C ALA A 201 -0.34 34.25 16.31
N ARG A 202 0.40 33.59 15.40
CA ARG A 202 0.06 33.61 13.96
C ARG A 202 -1.34 33.04 13.69
N LYS A 203 -1.64 31.86 14.24
CA LYS A 203 -2.95 31.20 14.09
C LYS A 203 -4.09 32.10 14.60
N GLU A 204 -3.89 32.76 15.75
CA GLU A 204 -4.86 33.71 16.29
C GLU A 204 -5.10 34.89 15.35
N ALA A 205 -4.05 35.52 14.82
CA ALA A 205 -4.17 36.62 13.88
C ALA A 205 -4.94 36.22 12.61
N ILE A 206 -4.60 35.06 12.02
CA ILE A 206 -5.25 34.53 10.82
C ILE A 206 -6.72 34.21 11.06
N ARG A 207 -7.05 33.50 12.15
CA ARG A 207 -8.43 33.14 12.49
C ARG A 207 -9.30 34.37 12.81
N ALA A 208 -8.69 35.43 13.32
CA ALA A 208 -9.35 36.73 13.51
C ALA A 208 -9.42 37.59 12.24
N GLY A 209 -8.92 37.10 11.11
CA GLY A 209 -8.95 37.83 9.83
C GLY A 209 -7.94 38.97 9.72
N ARG A 210 -6.98 39.07 10.64
CA ARG A 210 -5.88 40.04 10.59
C ARG A 210 -4.73 39.46 9.75
N PHE A 211 -4.96 39.29 8.45
CA PHE A 211 -4.01 38.61 7.57
C PHE A 211 -2.68 39.35 7.42
N GLY A 212 -2.69 40.69 7.39
CA GLY A 212 -1.48 41.51 7.31
C GLY A 212 -0.59 41.42 8.56
N ASP A 213 -1.13 40.94 9.68
CA ASP A 213 -0.42 40.78 10.95
C ASP A 213 0.27 39.42 11.08
N ALA A 214 -0.07 38.44 10.22
CA ALA A 214 0.34 37.05 10.36
C ALA A 214 1.87 36.86 10.45
N ASN A 215 2.65 37.63 9.69
CA ASN A 215 4.10 37.50 9.64
C ASN A 215 4.77 38.12 10.86
N THR A 216 4.23 39.24 11.36
CA THR A 216 4.71 39.88 12.59
C THR A 216 4.38 39.05 13.82
N ALA A 217 3.17 38.46 13.87
CA ALA A 217 2.75 37.59 14.96
C ALA A 217 3.66 36.35 15.13
N THR A 218 4.30 35.89 14.05
CA THR A 218 5.30 34.80 14.12
C THR A 218 6.53 35.14 14.95
N LEU A 219 6.84 36.44 15.13
CA LEU A 219 7.97 36.93 15.91
C LEU A 219 7.67 37.12 17.40
N SER A 220 6.41 37.01 17.82
CA SER A 220 6.00 37.23 19.21
C SER A 220 6.68 36.26 20.17
N GLY A 221 7.16 36.76 21.31
CA GLY A 221 7.90 35.97 22.30
C GLY A 221 9.41 35.84 22.02
N LEU A 222 9.91 36.31 20.87
CA LEU A 222 11.36 36.43 20.61
C LEU A 222 11.99 37.69 21.21
N ASN A 223 11.20 38.49 21.96
CA ASN A 223 11.61 39.77 22.51
C ASN A 223 12.11 40.76 21.43
N VAL A 224 11.50 40.68 20.24
CA VAL A 224 11.74 41.58 19.09
C VAL A 224 10.55 42.52 18.88
N VAL A 225 9.34 41.99 19.02
CA VAL A 225 8.09 42.72 18.84
C VAL A 225 7.01 42.13 19.73
N GLU A 226 6.15 42.99 20.27
CA GLU A 226 4.95 42.63 21.00
C GLU A 226 3.74 43.37 20.43
N ALA A 227 2.54 42.83 20.61
CA ALA A 227 1.31 43.51 20.24
C ALA A 227 1.07 44.72 21.16
N ASP A 228 0.60 45.84 20.59
CA ASP A 228 0.26 47.07 21.32
C ASP A 228 -1.11 47.61 20.86
N ALA A 229 -1.73 48.49 21.64
CA ALA A 229 -3.02 49.10 21.35
C ALA A 229 -3.05 49.89 20.02
N LYS A 230 -1.88 50.29 19.50
CA LYS A 230 -1.73 51.01 18.22
C LYS A 230 -1.18 50.14 17.08
N GLY A 231 -1.03 48.83 17.27
CA GLY A 231 -0.42 47.92 16.30
C GLY A 231 0.71 47.11 16.94
N TRP A 232 1.96 47.43 16.60
CA TRP A 232 3.13 46.65 17.01
C TRP A 232 4.16 47.50 17.78
N ALA A 233 4.53 47.07 18.98
CA ALA A 233 5.60 47.66 19.77
C ALA A 233 6.92 46.91 19.52
N TRP A 234 7.81 47.55 18.76
CA TRP A 234 9.12 46.99 18.43
C TRP A 234 10.15 47.25 19.53
N ASN A 235 10.80 46.20 20.00
CA ASN A 235 11.81 46.30 21.04
C ASN A 235 13.11 46.89 20.49
N ARG A 236 13.37 48.18 20.72
CA ARG A 236 14.59 48.86 20.27
C ARG A 236 15.88 48.16 20.71
N ALA A 237 15.89 47.46 21.84
CA ALA A 237 17.06 46.72 22.32
C ALA A 237 17.38 45.47 21.48
N ALA A 238 16.46 45.01 20.63
CA ALA A 238 16.69 43.94 19.67
C ALA A 238 17.42 44.40 18.39
N PHE A 239 17.65 45.71 18.24
CA PHE A 239 18.22 46.30 17.05
C PHE A 239 19.54 47.04 17.36
N THR A 240 20.40 47.11 16.35
CA THR A 240 21.63 47.92 16.38
C THR A 240 21.29 49.42 16.32
N PRO A 241 22.26 50.32 16.58
CA PRO A 241 22.07 51.76 16.42
C PRO A 241 21.59 52.17 15.03
N GLU A 242 22.00 51.43 13.99
CA GLU A 242 21.63 51.60 12.59
C GLU A 242 20.20 51.11 12.29
N GLY A 243 19.53 50.48 13.26
CA GLY A 243 18.18 49.96 13.13
C GLY A 243 18.10 48.57 12.48
N LEU A 244 19.20 47.81 12.47
CA LEU A 244 19.22 46.42 11.99
C LEU A 244 18.89 45.47 13.14
N VAL A 245 18.06 44.45 12.93
CA VAL A 245 17.81 43.43 13.95
C VAL A 245 19.08 42.59 14.15
N ASP A 246 19.40 42.27 15.40
CA ASP A 246 20.49 41.35 15.72
C ASP A 246 20.16 39.96 15.15
N GLY A 247 20.92 39.52 14.14
CA GLY A 247 20.72 38.24 13.47
C GLY A 247 20.81 37.05 14.43
N LYS A 248 21.54 37.18 15.54
CA LYS A 248 21.62 36.14 16.58
C LYS A 248 20.33 36.00 17.38
N ARG A 249 19.50 37.04 17.47
CA ARG A 249 18.22 36.98 18.18
C ARG A 249 17.15 36.25 17.39
N LEU A 250 17.09 36.48 16.08
CA LEU A 250 16.18 35.72 15.22
C LEU A 250 16.72 34.32 14.94
N ALA A 251 18.04 34.13 14.98
CA ALA A 251 18.71 32.86 14.77
C ALA A 251 18.21 32.16 13.50
N ILE A 252 18.21 32.91 12.38
CA ILE A 252 17.80 32.42 11.07
C ILE A 252 18.62 31.17 10.72
N GLN A 253 17.92 30.08 10.39
CA GLN A 253 18.49 28.75 10.17
C GLN A 253 17.90 28.06 8.92
N ASP A 254 18.46 26.90 8.60
CA ASP A 254 17.82 25.96 7.66
C ASP A 254 16.57 25.33 8.28
N PRO A 255 15.55 24.95 7.47
CA PRO A 255 14.34 24.33 7.98
C PRO A 255 14.59 23.00 8.69
N THR A 256 13.94 22.81 9.83
CA THR A 256 13.98 21.57 10.63
C THR A 256 12.70 20.76 10.50
N ASN A 257 12.71 19.52 10.98
CA ASN A 257 11.51 18.67 11.04
C ASN A 257 10.35 19.34 11.79
N ASP A 258 10.65 20.07 12.88
CA ASP A 258 9.63 20.75 13.68
C ASP A 258 8.99 21.93 12.90
N ASN A 259 9.76 22.60 12.02
CA ASN A 259 9.21 23.62 11.12
C ASN A 259 8.24 23.00 10.10
N CYS A 260 8.58 21.84 9.53
CA CYS A 260 7.72 21.13 8.58
C CYS A 260 6.45 20.58 9.26
N ALA A 261 6.58 20.08 10.49
CA ALA A 261 5.49 19.55 11.30
C ALA A 261 4.37 20.57 11.54
N ALA A 262 4.71 21.87 11.61
CA ALA A 262 3.76 22.97 11.82
C ALA A 262 2.55 22.95 10.89
N CYS A 263 2.69 22.42 9.67
CA CYS A 263 1.61 22.36 8.68
C CYS A 263 1.25 20.93 8.23
N HIS A 264 2.14 19.95 8.43
CA HIS A 264 2.00 18.60 7.86
C HIS A 264 1.51 17.54 8.85
N GLY A 265 2.00 17.51 10.08
CA GLY A 265 1.72 16.41 11.01
C GLY A 265 2.68 16.37 12.19
N GLU A 266 2.67 15.26 12.93
CA GLU A 266 3.51 15.11 14.13
C GLU A 266 4.97 14.78 13.75
N ALA A 267 5.88 15.68 14.11
CA ALA A 267 7.31 15.38 14.19
C ALA A 267 7.81 15.72 15.60
N HIS A 268 8.56 14.81 16.20
CA HIS A 268 9.12 15.00 17.54
C HIS A 268 10.62 14.79 17.50
N SER A 269 11.38 15.89 17.44
CA SER A 269 12.84 15.87 17.45
C SER A 269 13.44 15.53 18.83
N ALA A 270 12.71 15.81 19.92
CA ALA A 270 13.13 15.57 21.30
C ALA A 270 12.57 14.26 21.89
N SER A 271 13.35 13.59 22.74
CA SER A 271 13.01 12.29 23.33
C SER A 271 12.81 12.30 24.86
N ASP A 272 12.90 13.47 25.49
CA ASP A 272 12.86 13.63 26.94
C ASP A 272 11.46 13.46 27.55
N LYS A 273 10.40 13.62 26.74
CA LYS A 273 9.02 13.41 27.16
C LYS A 273 8.39 12.21 26.42
N PRO A 274 7.57 11.39 27.09
CA PRO A 274 6.78 10.37 26.43
C PRO A 274 5.89 11.01 25.35
N LEU A 275 6.02 10.53 24.11
CA LEU A 275 5.29 11.06 22.95
C LEU A 275 3.78 10.83 23.13
N GLN A 276 3.01 11.88 22.93
CA GLN A 276 1.56 11.84 22.77
C GLN A 276 1.23 12.23 21.32
N ILE A 277 0.03 11.90 20.85
CA ILE A 277 -0.40 12.21 19.48
C ILE A 277 -1.74 12.95 19.48
N ASN A 278 -1.95 13.80 18.47
CA ASN A 278 -3.24 14.42 18.18
C ASN A 278 -3.98 13.64 17.08
N ALA A 279 -4.33 12.39 17.36
CA ALA A 279 -5.01 11.54 16.39
C ALA A 279 -6.40 12.10 16.04
N GLY A 280 -6.70 12.17 14.74
CA GLY A 280 -7.96 12.71 14.23
C GLY A 280 -8.04 14.24 14.13
N ASP A 281 -7.05 14.97 14.63
CA ASP A 281 -7.01 16.43 14.51
C ASP A 281 -6.51 16.85 13.12
N LEU A 282 -7.38 17.47 12.34
CA LEU A 282 -7.06 17.89 10.98
C LEU A 282 -6.07 19.07 10.91
N ASP A 283 -5.71 19.70 12.03
CA ASP A 283 -4.57 20.61 12.14
C ASP A 283 -3.23 19.85 11.99
N TYR A 284 -3.22 18.53 12.22
CA TYR A 284 -2.11 17.59 12.00
C TYR A 284 -2.46 16.58 10.88
N PRO A 285 -2.61 17.03 9.62
CA PRO A 285 -3.33 16.28 8.59
C PRO A 285 -2.70 14.92 8.24
N GLN A 286 -1.38 14.77 8.20
CA GLN A 286 -0.76 13.47 7.96
C GLN A 286 -1.07 12.49 9.09
N THR A 287 -0.89 12.89 10.35
CA THR A 287 -1.22 12.06 11.51
C THR A 287 -2.71 11.71 11.52
N ALA A 288 -3.60 12.67 11.33
CA ALA A 288 -5.03 12.42 11.35
C ALA A 288 -5.50 11.50 10.20
N THR A 289 -4.97 11.65 9.00
CA THR A 289 -5.43 10.88 7.84
C THR A 289 -4.73 9.53 7.68
N THR A 290 -3.54 9.33 8.27
CA THR A 290 -2.75 8.12 8.02
C THR A 290 -2.10 7.49 9.26
N GLY A 291 -2.06 8.19 10.40
CA GLY A 291 -1.33 7.75 11.59
C GLY A 291 0.20 7.87 11.44
N GLN A 292 0.71 8.62 10.47
CA GLN A 292 2.15 8.90 10.33
C GLN A 292 2.63 9.78 11.50
N VAL A 293 3.76 9.40 12.11
CA VAL A 293 4.42 10.06 13.25
C VAL A 293 5.92 10.00 13.02
N VAL A 294 6.55 11.15 12.79
CA VAL A 294 7.99 11.24 12.51
C VAL A 294 8.74 11.45 13.83
N ALA A 295 9.12 10.36 14.50
CA ALA A 295 9.82 10.45 15.79
C ALA A 295 10.90 9.36 15.97
N PRO A 296 12.06 9.70 16.59
CA PRO A 296 13.10 8.74 16.93
C PRO A 296 12.76 7.93 18.18
N GLN A 297 11.77 8.36 18.97
CA GLN A 297 11.40 7.68 20.21
C GLN A 297 10.87 6.27 19.89
N ARG A 298 11.24 5.30 20.74
CA ARG A 298 10.67 3.94 20.66
C ARG A 298 9.19 3.96 20.97
N ILE A 299 8.42 3.16 20.23
CA ILE A 299 6.95 3.12 20.38
C ILE A 299 6.54 2.74 21.81
N ASN A 300 7.25 1.79 22.42
CA ASN A 300 7.01 1.37 23.81
C ASN A 300 7.30 2.44 24.87
N ALA A 301 8.07 3.49 24.53
CA ALA A 301 8.39 4.61 25.42
C ALA A 301 7.40 5.78 25.28
N SER A 302 6.45 5.70 24.33
CA SER A 302 5.40 6.71 24.16
C SER A 302 4.47 6.78 25.37
N GLY A 303 3.71 7.87 25.48
CA GLY A 303 2.66 8.05 26.47
C GLY A 303 1.33 7.36 26.13
N LEU A 304 1.27 6.61 25.03
CA LEU A 304 0.05 5.99 24.52
C LEU A 304 -0.26 4.65 25.21
N ASN A 305 -1.55 4.34 25.37
CA ASN A 305 -2.03 3.05 25.86
C ASN A 305 -2.12 2.04 24.69
N LEU A 306 -0.97 1.46 24.33
CA LEU A 306 -0.82 0.59 23.16
C LEU A 306 -1.06 -0.89 23.50
N ALA A 307 -1.71 -1.61 22.60
CA ALA A 307 -1.73 -3.08 22.62
C ALA A 307 -0.30 -3.62 22.46
N ASP A 308 0.05 -4.62 23.26
CA ASP A 308 1.37 -5.27 23.28
C ASP A 308 2.55 -4.30 23.43
N LYS A 309 2.33 -3.16 24.09
CA LYS A 309 3.29 -2.05 24.22
C LYS A 309 4.69 -2.51 24.59
N SER A 310 4.82 -3.45 25.53
CA SER A 310 6.13 -3.92 26.01
C SER A 310 7.01 -4.51 24.90
N GLY A 311 6.43 -5.06 23.82
CA GLY A 311 7.15 -5.64 22.69
C GLY A 311 7.52 -4.64 21.58
N LEU A 312 7.03 -3.39 21.65
CA LEU A 312 7.18 -2.41 20.56
C LEU A 312 8.49 -1.61 20.68
N HIS A 313 9.63 -2.29 20.53
CA HIS A 313 10.97 -1.74 20.77
C HIS A 313 11.54 -0.86 19.66
N ARG A 314 10.93 -0.86 18.47
CA ARG A 314 11.36 -0.04 17.32
C ARG A 314 10.97 1.44 17.48
N PRO A 315 11.67 2.36 16.79
CA PRO A 315 11.24 3.76 16.69
C PRO A 315 9.92 3.89 15.91
N TRP A 316 9.24 5.02 16.10
CA TRP A 316 8.10 5.40 15.25
C TRP A 316 8.53 5.49 13.78
N ASP A 317 9.63 6.20 13.50
CA ASP A 317 10.25 6.26 12.17
C ASP A 317 11.77 6.05 12.27
N ILE A 318 12.30 5.08 11.52
CA ILE A 318 13.73 4.78 11.51
C ILE A 318 14.57 5.93 10.97
N HIS A 319 14.06 6.72 10.03
CA HIS A 319 14.80 7.86 9.46
C HIS A 319 14.97 8.96 10.51
N ALA A 320 13.95 9.19 11.34
CA ALA A 320 14.05 10.11 12.47
C ALA A 320 15.07 9.61 13.52
N GLU A 321 15.10 8.30 13.83
CA GLU A 321 16.14 7.70 14.70
C GLU A 321 17.55 7.93 14.14
N ARG A 322 17.70 7.91 12.80
CA ARG A 322 18.96 8.19 12.10
C ARG A 322 19.22 9.66 11.84
N GLN A 323 18.44 10.56 12.46
CA GLN A 323 18.61 12.02 12.42
C GLN A 323 18.43 12.65 11.03
N LEU A 324 17.81 11.93 10.08
CA LEU A 324 17.47 12.50 8.78
C LEU A 324 16.44 13.63 8.96
N GLN A 325 16.68 14.75 8.29
CA GLN A 325 15.76 15.87 8.22
C GLN A 325 14.82 15.73 7.03
N CYS A 326 13.63 16.32 7.11
CA CYS A 326 12.67 16.39 6.01
C CYS A 326 13.34 16.96 4.75
N THR A 327 14.21 17.96 4.90
CA THR A 327 14.95 18.63 3.83
C THR A 327 15.99 17.73 3.14
N ASP A 328 16.45 16.64 3.76
CA ASP A 328 17.37 15.69 3.12
C ASP A 328 16.69 14.93 1.96
N CYS A 329 15.37 14.78 2.02
CA CYS A 329 14.52 14.17 1.00
C CYS A 329 13.74 15.22 0.20
N HIS A 330 13.21 16.25 0.88
CA HIS A 330 12.43 17.38 0.35
C HIS A 330 13.28 18.64 0.20
N HIS A 331 14.40 18.54 -0.52
CA HIS A 331 15.33 19.64 -0.73
C HIS A 331 14.83 20.63 -1.79
N ALA A 332 15.33 21.86 -1.76
CA ALA A 332 15.20 22.79 -2.89
C ALA A 332 15.88 22.19 -4.13
N LEU A 333 15.18 22.15 -5.27
CA LEU A 333 15.62 21.44 -6.48
C LEU A 333 16.93 21.99 -7.07
N ASN A 334 17.21 23.26 -6.80
CA ASN A 334 18.39 23.96 -7.27
C ASN A 334 19.50 24.07 -6.20
N ASN A 335 19.38 23.35 -5.07
CA ASN A 335 20.38 23.36 -4.00
C ASN A 335 21.67 22.65 -4.45
N PRO A 336 22.82 23.35 -4.53
CA PRO A 336 24.06 22.79 -5.07
C PRO A 336 24.63 21.60 -4.26
N ALA A 337 24.30 21.47 -2.96
CA ALA A 337 24.71 20.32 -2.14
C ALA A 337 23.87 19.06 -2.41
N HIS A 338 22.67 19.24 -2.97
CA HIS A 338 21.72 18.16 -3.23
C HIS A 338 21.44 17.93 -4.71
N VAL A 339 22.06 18.71 -5.61
CA VAL A 339 22.19 18.42 -7.04
C VAL A 339 23.03 17.14 -7.18
N ILE A 340 22.43 16.03 -6.76
CA ILE A 340 22.80 14.69 -7.16
C ILE A 340 22.63 14.73 -8.65
N HIS A 341 23.77 14.62 -9.33
CA HIS A 341 23.91 14.16 -10.69
C HIS A 341 22.64 13.44 -11.12
N VAL A 342 21.74 14.15 -11.81
CA VAL A 342 20.61 13.54 -12.49
C VAL A 342 21.21 12.36 -13.22
N GLN A 343 20.95 11.13 -12.78
CA GLN A 343 21.71 9.93 -13.14
C GLN A 343 21.63 9.60 -14.64
N GLY A 344 21.02 10.47 -15.45
CA GLY A 344 21.05 10.45 -16.92
C GLY A 344 21.38 11.78 -17.63
N LYS A 345 21.68 12.91 -16.95
CA LYS A 345 22.00 14.20 -17.62
C LYS A 345 23.42 14.72 -17.43
N LYS A 346 24.22 14.09 -16.57
CA LYS A 346 25.67 14.33 -16.51
C LYS A 346 26.32 13.46 -17.58
N PRO A 347 26.93 14.03 -18.63
CA PRO A 347 27.69 13.24 -19.59
C PRO A 347 28.71 12.35 -18.84
N ALA A 348 28.77 11.07 -19.20
CA ALA A 348 29.57 10.07 -18.48
C ALA A 348 31.07 10.43 -18.37
N HIS A 349 31.57 11.33 -19.22
CA HIS A 349 32.94 11.81 -19.22
C HIS A 349 33.22 12.96 -18.24
N LEU A 350 32.20 13.64 -17.70
CA LEU A 350 32.40 14.72 -16.75
C LEU A 350 32.67 14.14 -15.35
N ARG A 351 33.78 14.52 -14.73
CA ARG A 351 34.02 14.24 -13.30
C ARG A 351 33.32 15.26 -12.40
N TYR A 352 33.32 16.52 -12.81
CA TYR A 352 32.65 17.66 -12.17
C TYR A 352 31.67 18.29 -13.18
N ASP A 353 30.45 18.64 -12.73
CA ASP A 353 29.45 19.30 -13.58
C ASP A 353 29.43 20.80 -13.24
N PRO A 354 30.02 21.67 -14.08
CA PRO A 354 30.08 23.11 -13.82
C PRO A 354 28.72 23.81 -13.93
N ARG A 355 27.64 23.08 -14.26
CA ARG A 355 26.26 23.61 -14.34
C ARG A 355 25.54 23.65 -12.99
N ALA A 356 26.17 23.19 -11.90
CA ALA A 356 25.65 23.44 -10.56
C ALA A 356 25.68 24.94 -10.27
N LEU A 357 24.60 25.47 -9.69
CA LEU A 357 24.50 26.87 -9.28
C LEU A 357 25.61 27.22 -8.27
N ASP A 358 26.17 28.42 -8.39
CA ASP A 358 27.04 28.95 -7.35
C ASP A 358 26.24 29.11 -6.04
N ILE A 359 26.87 28.88 -4.89
CA ILE A 359 26.19 28.99 -3.60
C ILE A 359 25.58 30.39 -3.39
N THR A 360 26.23 31.44 -3.89
CA THR A 360 25.74 32.82 -3.81
C THR A 360 24.46 33.00 -4.63
N GLU A 361 24.41 32.42 -5.82
CA GLU A 361 23.24 32.47 -6.70
C GLU A 361 22.08 31.66 -6.11
N TYR A 362 22.36 30.47 -5.56
CA TYR A 362 21.38 29.67 -4.82
C TYR A 362 20.82 30.43 -3.60
N LEU A 363 21.67 31.08 -2.81
CA LEU A 363 21.22 31.87 -1.66
C LEU A 363 20.34 33.04 -2.09
N GLN A 364 20.60 33.67 -3.24
CA GLN A 364 19.73 34.73 -3.75
C GLN A 364 18.41 34.19 -4.32
N ARG A 365 18.43 33.05 -5.01
CA ARG A 365 17.28 32.46 -5.73
C ARG A 365 17.06 30.97 -5.39
N PRO A 366 16.77 30.60 -4.14
CA PRO A 366 16.48 29.22 -3.79
C PRO A 366 15.09 28.83 -4.32
N ASP A 367 15.02 27.71 -5.06
CA ASP A 367 13.75 27.17 -5.57
C ASP A 367 12.97 26.51 -4.43
N HIS A 368 11.80 27.07 -4.11
CA HIS A 368 10.92 26.59 -3.04
C HIS A 368 9.86 25.62 -3.55
N ASN A 369 9.94 25.17 -4.81
CA ASN A 369 9.30 23.96 -5.27
C ASN A 369 10.07 22.75 -4.75
N PHE A 370 9.98 22.52 -3.44
CA PHE A 370 10.71 21.45 -2.78
C PHE A 370 10.46 20.09 -3.44
N ALA A 371 11.53 19.30 -3.50
CA ALA A 371 11.50 17.98 -4.08
C ALA A 371 10.37 17.15 -3.46
N ARG A 372 9.53 16.53 -4.28
CA ARG A 372 8.32 15.85 -3.81
C ARG A 372 8.16 14.45 -4.36
N GLY A 373 7.54 13.62 -3.54
CA GLY A 373 7.26 12.22 -3.84
C GLY A 373 6.04 11.99 -4.70
N GLN A 374 5.76 10.70 -4.89
CA GLN A 374 4.58 10.19 -5.56
C GLN A 374 3.45 10.02 -4.51
N SER A 375 2.72 11.10 -4.22
CA SER A 375 1.58 11.09 -3.26
C SER A 375 0.24 11.38 -3.93
N THR A 376 -0.84 10.94 -3.28
CA THR A 376 -2.23 11.09 -3.75
C THR A 376 -2.85 12.45 -3.43
N GLN A 377 -2.27 13.20 -2.49
CA GLN A 377 -2.91 14.35 -1.83
C GLN A 377 -2.80 15.69 -2.59
N SER A 378 -2.13 15.77 -3.74
CA SER A 378 -2.02 17.03 -4.50
C SER A 378 -1.52 16.84 -5.93
N HIS A 379 -2.17 17.51 -6.87
CA HIS A 379 -1.78 17.56 -8.28
C HIS A 379 -1.10 18.89 -8.67
N VAL A 380 -0.87 19.79 -7.71
CA VAL A 380 -0.18 21.07 -7.97
C VAL A 380 1.24 20.80 -8.44
N ALA A 381 1.71 21.53 -9.45
CA ALA A 381 3.05 21.42 -10.04
C ALA A 381 3.45 19.95 -10.37
N PRO A 382 2.70 19.28 -11.26
CA PRO A 382 2.90 17.86 -11.58
C PRO A 382 4.30 17.56 -12.15
N GLU A 383 4.96 18.54 -12.75
CA GLU A 383 6.33 18.48 -13.28
C GLU A 383 7.40 18.16 -12.22
N TYR A 384 7.13 18.47 -10.94
CA TYR A 384 8.06 18.17 -9.84
C TYR A 384 7.76 16.85 -9.14
N LYS A 385 6.76 16.07 -9.58
CA LYS A 385 6.49 14.74 -8.99
C LYS A 385 7.67 13.80 -9.25
N GLY A 386 8.13 13.10 -8.21
CA GLY A 386 9.23 12.14 -8.30
C GLY A 386 10.62 12.78 -8.32
N THR A 387 10.73 14.06 -7.95
CA THR A 387 12.01 14.75 -7.79
C THR A 387 12.67 14.48 -6.44
N MET A 388 11.92 14.00 -5.43
CA MET A 388 12.51 13.60 -4.15
C MET A 388 13.43 12.40 -4.31
N ARG A 389 14.46 12.32 -3.46
CA ARG A 389 15.24 11.09 -3.31
C ARG A 389 14.31 9.96 -2.86
N ARG A 390 14.37 8.83 -3.56
CA ARG A 390 13.62 7.62 -3.22
C ARG A 390 14.52 6.66 -2.43
N CYS A 391 13.95 5.59 -1.89
CA CYS A 391 14.69 4.61 -1.09
C CYS A 391 15.95 4.10 -1.84
N GLU A 392 15.83 3.83 -3.14
CA GLU A 392 16.93 3.34 -3.99
C GLU A 392 18.03 4.39 -4.26
N SER A 393 17.78 5.67 -3.94
CA SER A 393 18.81 6.71 -4.01
C SER A 393 19.86 6.58 -2.90
N CYS A 394 19.52 5.88 -1.80
CA CYS A 394 20.39 5.67 -0.64
C CYS A 394 20.62 4.19 -0.30
N HIS A 395 19.71 3.30 -0.71
CA HIS A 395 19.74 1.87 -0.42
C HIS A 395 19.89 1.04 -1.68
N ASP A 396 20.77 0.03 -1.64
CA ASP A 396 20.86 -1.00 -2.68
C ASP A 396 20.03 -2.22 -2.25
N ALA A 397 18.88 -2.41 -2.90
CA ALA A 397 18.00 -3.53 -2.64
C ALA A 397 18.62 -4.89 -3.05
N GLY A 398 19.41 -4.91 -4.12
CA GLY A 398 20.08 -6.11 -4.63
C GLY A 398 21.13 -6.64 -3.66
N VAL A 399 21.82 -5.75 -2.95
CA VAL A 399 22.77 -6.14 -1.90
C VAL A 399 22.06 -6.51 -0.60
N SER A 400 21.08 -5.72 -0.18
CA SER A 400 20.49 -5.83 1.16
C SER A 400 19.49 -6.98 1.31
N HIS A 401 18.88 -7.47 0.22
CA HIS A 401 17.80 -8.46 0.26
C HIS A 401 18.15 -9.82 -0.35
N GLN A 402 19.31 -9.96 -1.00
CA GLN A 402 19.71 -11.20 -1.70
C GLN A 402 19.75 -12.46 -0.83
N THR A 403 19.90 -12.32 0.49
CA THR A 403 20.04 -13.45 1.42
C THR A 403 18.71 -14.11 1.77
N TRP A 404 17.60 -13.37 1.73
CA TRP A 404 16.29 -13.87 2.19
C TRP A 404 15.19 -13.73 1.14
N LEU A 405 15.31 -12.79 0.19
CA LEU A 405 14.29 -12.52 -0.82
C LEU A 405 14.75 -13.05 -2.19
N PRO A 406 14.24 -14.21 -2.64
CA PRO A 406 14.49 -14.69 -3.99
C PRO A 406 13.91 -13.73 -5.04
N TYR A 407 14.55 -13.64 -6.21
CA TYR A 407 14.04 -12.83 -7.33
C TYR A 407 13.81 -11.34 -6.94
N VAL A 408 14.77 -10.71 -6.24
CA VAL A 408 14.68 -9.34 -5.72
C VAL A 408 14.15 -8.35 -6.76
N GLU A 409 14.71 -8.33 -7.97
CA GLU A 409 14.29 -7.39 -9.03
C GLU A 409 12.82 -7.55 -9.40
N LYS A 410 12.29 -8.79 -9.41
CA LYS A 410 10.88 -9.03 -9.73
C LYS A 410 9.96 -8.48 -8.65
N HIS A 411 10.37 -8.56 -7.38
CA HIS A 411 9.63 -7.95 -6.27
C HIS A 411 9.69 -6.43 -6.36
N MET A 412 10.87 -5.84 -6.60
CA MET A 412 11.03 -4.38 -6.72
C MET A 412 10.34 -3.78 -7.96
N ALA A 413 10.04 -4.61 -8.97
CA ALA A 413 9.25 -4.20 -10.13
C ALA A 413 7.74 -4.11 -9.85
N VAL A 414 7.26 -4.60 -8.70
CA VAL A 414 5.83 -4.69 -8.36
C VAL A 414 5.52 -4.04 -7.02
N LEU A 415 6.42 -4.12 -6.04
CA LEU A 415 6.25 -3.61 -4.68
C LEU A 415 7.10 -2.35 -4.49
N ALA A 416 6.49 -1.32 -3.93
CA ALA A 416 7.22 -0.20 -3.33
C ALA A 416 7.92 -0.67 -2.05
N CYS A 417 9.04 -0.05 -1.66
CA CYS A 417 9.77 -0.42 -0.43
C CYS A 417 8.86 -0.32 0.82
N GLU A 418 8.01 0.70 0.82
CA GLU A 418 7.01 1.00 1.84
C GLU A 418 6.03 -0.16 2.07
N SER A 419 5.74 -0.97 1.04
CA SER A 419 4.83 -2.11 1.16
C SER A 419 5.33 -3.20 2.10
N CYS A 420 6.65 -3.34 2.25
CA CYS A 420 7.27 -4.28 3.19
C CYS A 420 7.73 -3.58 4.47
N HIS A 421 8.18 -2.33 4.38
CA HIS A 421 8.76 -1.58 5.50
C HIS A 421 7.76 -0.75 6.30
N ILE A 422 6.48 -0.72 5.90
CA ILE A 422 5.37 -0.14 6.67
C ILE A 422 4.27 -1.19 6.83
N PRO A 423 4.55 -2.31 7.53
CA PRO A 423 3.59 -3.41 7.63
C PRO A 423 2.32 -3.01 8.38
N LYS A 424 2.48 -2.13 9.39
CA LYS A 424 1.44 -1.71 10.34
C LYS A 424 1.69 -0.28 10.83
N MET A 425 0.61 0.47 10.99
CA MET A 425 0.57 1.78 11.63
C MET A 425 0.19 1.66 13.09
N TYR A 426 0.90 2.35 13.99
CA TYR A 426 0.67 2.26 15.45
C TYR A 426 -0.10 3.45 16.03
N ALA A 427 -0.27 4.53 15.27
CA ALA A 427 -1.15 5.62 15.64
C ALA A 427 -2.54 5.43 15.01
N PRO A 428 -3.63 5.81 15.70
CA PRO A 428 -4.95 5.83 15.11
C PRO A 428 -5.05 6.83 13.96
N ALA A 429 -5.96 6.59 13.03
CA ALA A 429 -6.26 7.48 11.92
C ALA A 429 -7.77 7.57 11.70
N ILE A 430 -8.23 8.61 11.01
CA ILE A 430 -9.63 8.72 10.59
C ILE A 430 -10.00 7.52 9.72
N GLN A 431 -11.15 6.90 9.99
CA GLN A 431 -11.73 5.83 9.18
C GLN A 431 -12.92 6.36 8.36
N THR A 432 -13.88 6.98 9.04
CA THR A 432 -15.09 7.50 8.39
C THR A 432 -15.57 8.76 9.07
N TYR A 433 -15.93 9.78 8.27
CA TYR A 433 -16.77 10.90 8.70
C TYR A 433 -18.12 10.83 7.98
N ASP A 434 -19.19 10.69 8.74
CA ASP A 434 -20.55 10.68 8.23
C ASP A 434 -21.23 12.02 8.54
N TRP A 435 -21.26 12.90 7.54
CA TRP A 435 -21.99 14.17 7.55
C TRP A 435 -23.44 14.03 7.08
N THR A 436 -23.91 12.81 6.82
CA THR A 436 -25.35 12.63 6.53
C THR A 436 -26.19 12.92 7.77
N VAL A 437 -25.59 12.81 8.95
CA VAL A 437 -26.11 13.15 10.28
C VAL A 437 -25.22 14.17 10.98
N VAL A 438 -25.80 14.91 11.93
CA VAL A 438 -25.08 15.94 12.70
C VAL A 438 -25.24 15.69 14.20
N GLY A 439 -24.13 15.71 14.94
CA GLY A 439 -24.13 15.70 16.40
C GLY A 439 -24.63 17.02 16.99
N THR A 440 -24.98 17.05 18.27
CA THR A 440 -25.32 18.31 18.96
C THR A 440 -24.14 19.28 19.06
N ASP A 441 -22.90 18.79 18.87
CA ASP A 441 -21.68 19.60 18.70
C ASP A 441 -21.59 20.27 17.31
N GLY A 442 -22.52 19.95 16.41
CA GLY A 442 -22.52 20.41 15.02
C GLY A 442 -21.50 19.68 14.12
N GLY A 443 -20.89 18.59 14.60
CA GLY A 443 -19.95 17.75 13.88
C GLY A 443 -20.58 16.51 13.23
N PRO A 444 -19.82 15.76 12.42
CA PRO A 444 -20.26 14.50 11.85
C PRO A 444 -20.22 13.38 12.89
N GLN A 445 -20.82 12.24 12.57
CA GLN A 445 -20.44 11.00 13.22
C GLN A 445 -19.04 10.59 12.76
N ARG A 446 -18.14 10.34 13.72
CA ARG A 446 -16.72 10.05 13.48
C ARG A 446 -16.38 8.63 13.90
N SER A 447 -15.59 7.95 13.10
CA SER A 447 -14.95 6.70 13.49
C SER A 447 -13.46 6.74 13.16
N TYR A 448 -12.68 6.10 14.02
CA TYR A 448 -11.23 6.04 13.93
C TYR A 448 -10.79 4.60 13.82
N ARG A 449 -9.75 4.39 13.01
CA ARG A 449 -9.11 3.09 12.80
C ARG A 449 -8.01 2.88 13.83
N GLY A 450 -7.88 1.66 14.32
CA GLY A 450 -6.74 1.26 15.17
C GLY A 450 -6.81 1.75 16.62
N VAL A 451 -8.02 2.02 17.13
CA VAL A 451 -8.27 2.34 18.53
C VAL A 451 -9.63 1.81 18.97
N ASP A 452 -9.70 1.31 20.20
CA ASP A 452 -10.95 1.03 20.92
C ASP A 452 -11.22 2.17 21.91
N GLY A 453 -12.20 3.00 21.60
CA GLY A 453 -12.52 4.24 22.33
C GLY A 453 -12.16 5.53 21.57
N ALA A 454 -12.11 6.65 22.28
CA ALA A 454 -11.73 7.94 21.71
C ALA A 454 -10.21 8.00 21.45
N PRO A 455 -9.75 8.45 20.27
CA PRO A 455 -8.36 8.27 19.81
C PRO A 455 -7.28 8.92 20.69
N ASN A 456 -7.63 9.96 21.45
CA ASN A 456 -6.71 10.71 22.31
C ASN A 456 -7.00 10.53 23.82
N ASP A 457 -7.94 9.67 24.20
CA ASP A 457 -8.18 9.34 25.60
C ASP A 457 -7.14 8.30 26.06
N VAL A 458 -6.48 8.59 27.17
CA VAL A 458 -5.46 7.71 27.79
C VAL A 458 -6.01 6.35 28.20
N ARG A 459 -7.33 6.20 28.35
CA ARG A 459 -8.02 4.94 28.67
C ARG A 459 -8.28 4.08 27.44
N SER A 460 -8.31 4.67 26.25
CA SER A 460 -8.56 3.95 25.00
C SER A 460 -7.40 3.04 24.67
N LEU A 461 -7.68 1.85 24.14
CA LEU A 461 -6.64 0.91 23.73
C LEU A 461 -6.28 1.16 22.27
N VAL A 462 -5.06 1.61 22.00
CA VAL A 462 -4.54 1.81 20.65
C VAL A 462 -3.99 0.48 20.13
N THR A 463 -4.65 -0.08 19.12
CA THR A 463 -4.29 -1.37 18.51
C THR A 463 -3.48 -1.22 17.22
N GLY A 464 -3.50 -0.02 16.64
CA GLY A 464 -2.94 0.25 15.32
C GLY A 464 -3.75 -0.41 14.19
N PHE A 465 -3.29 -0.26 12.95
CA PHE A 465 -3.99 -0.84 11.81
C PHE A 465 -3.04 -1.20 10.67
N ASP A 466 -3.46 -2.16 9.85
CA ASP A 466 -2.71 -2.58 8.68
C ASP A 466 -3.14 -1.75 7.46
N PRO A 467 -2.21 -1.08 6.76
CA PRO A 467 -2.52 -0.37 5.51
C PRO A 467 -3.05 -1.32 4.43
N VAL A 468 -3.84 -0.79 3.49
CA VAL A 468 -4.18 -1.52 2.26
C VAL A 468 -3.13 -1.22 1.19
N LEU A 469 -2.79 -2.22 0.38
CA LEU A 469 -1.87 -2.06 -0.73
C LEU A 469 -2.65 -1.73 -2.01
N LEU A 470 -2.37 -0.58 -2.62
CA LEU A 470 -3.00 -0.12 -3.85
C LEU A 470 -1.96 0.16 -4.92
N LYS A 471 -2.35 0.01 -6.19
CA LYS A 471 -1.46 0.24 -7.33
C LYS A 471 -1.31 1.74 -7.58
N ARG A 472 -0.11 2.27 -7.36
CA ARG A 472 0.30 3.64 -7.66
C ARG A 472 1.01 3.69 -9.00
N THR A 473 0.56 4.55 -9.90
CA THR A 473 1.30 4.90 -11.12
C THR A 473 2.27 6.04 -10.82
N ASN A 474 3.56 5.78 -10.98
CA ASN A 474 4.63 6.75 -10.82
C ASN A 474 4.81 7.58 -12.10
N VAL A 475 5.53 8.70 -11.99
CA VAL A 475 5.81 9.61 -13.14
C VAL A 475 6.61 8.95 -14.25
N ASP A 476 7.46 7.98 -13.93
CA ASP A 476 8.22 7.18 -14.90
C ASP A 476 7.35 6.11 -15.61
N GLY A 477 6.03 6.09 -15.35
CA GLY A 477 5.08 5.13 -15.91
C GLY A 477 5.06 3.78 -15.19
N THR A 478 5.98 3.53 -14.24
CA THR A 478 5.98 2.30 -13.46
C THR A 478 4.78 2.25 -12.52
N SER A 479 4.24 1.06 -12.29
CA SER A 479 3.13 0.86 -11.37
C SER A 479 3.55 -0.07 -10.24
N LEU A 480 3.50 0.43 -9.00
CA LEU A 480 3.92 -0.30 -7.81
C LEU A 480 2.77 -0.36 -6.81
N LEU A 481 2.64 -1.48 -6.10
CA LEU A 481 1.80 -1.55 -4.90
C LEU A 481 2.48 -0.77 -3.78
N ALA A 482 1.74 0.15 -3.17
CA ALA A 482 2.17 0.99 -2.05
C ALA A 482 1.08 1.03 -0.96
N PRO A 483 1.42 1.36 0.30
CA PRO A 483 0.47 1.37 1.42
C PRO A 483 -0.37 2.66 1.48
N TYR A 484 -1.65 2.49 1.79
CA TYR A 484 -2.63 3.57 1.93
C TYR A 484 -3.54 3.36 3.14
N ASN A 485 -4.01 4.46 3.74
CA ASN A 485 -5.25 4.47 4.51
C ASN A 485 -6.39 4.93 3.59
N LEU A 486 -7.52 4.23 3.62
CA LEU A 486 -8.73 4.65 2.92
C LEU A 486 -9.68 5.30 3.91
N ILE A 487 -10.03 6.56 3.65
CA ILE A 487 -11.01 7.31 4.44
C ILE A 487 -12.30 7.42 3.64
N THR A 488 -13.43 7.12 4.30
CA THR A 488 -14.75 7.27 3.68
C THR A 488 -15.47 8.48 4.25
N THR A 489 -16.06 9.29 3.39
CA THR A 489 -16.90 10.41 3.80
C THR A 489 -18.28 10.28 3.17
N PHE A 490 -19.33 10.57 3.94
CA PHE A 490 -20.70 10.63 3.45
C PHE A 490 -21.23 12.04 3.67
N TYR A 491 -21.92 12.60 2.67
CA TYR A 491 -22.34 13.99 2.67
C TYR A 491 -23.60 14.21 1.84
N TRP A 492 -24.24 15.38 2.01
CA TRP A 492 -25.40 15.78 1.22
C TRP A 492 -25.01 16.72 0.09
N VAL A 493 -25.59 16.49 -1.09
CA VAL A 493 -25.49 17.38 -2.25
C VAL A 493 -26.89 17.79 -2.70
N TYR A 494 -26.97 18.93 -3.38
CA TYR A 494 -28.19 19.47 -3.97
C TYR A 494 -27.88 20.13 -5.33
N ASP A 495 -28.93 20.34 -6.13
CA ASP A 495 -28.84 21.14 -7.34
C ASP A 495 -29.22 22.58 -6.99
N ASP A 496 -28.32 23.53 -7.23
CA ASP A 496 -28.63 24.94 -7.01
C ASP A 496 -29.59 25.49 -8.08
N ALA A 497 -30.10 26.70 -7.87
CA ALA A 497 -31.01 27.37 -8.80
C ALA A 497 -30.42 27.58 -10.21
N ASN A 498 -29.09 27.51 -10.35
CA ASN A 498 -28.37 27.65 -11.62
C ASN A 498 -28.07 26.29 -12.29
N GLY A 499 -28.54 25.19 -11.71
CA GLY A 499 -28.32 23.83 -12.20
C GLY A 499 -26.92 23.28 -11.89
N ASN A 500 -26.19 23.90 -10.97
CA ASN A 500 -24.92 23.39 -10.49
C ASN A 500 -25.13 22.38 -9.39
N LYS A 501 -24.32 21.31 -9.39
CA LYS A 501 -24.25 20.40 -8.26
C LYS A 501 -23.35 20.98 -7.17
N ARG A 502 -23.88 21.14 -5.95
CA ARG A 502 -23.16 21.71 -4.80
C ARG A 502 -23.38 20.87 -3.54
N PRO A 503 -22.40 20.82 -2.62
CA PRO A 503 -22.66 20.25 -1.30
C PRO A 503 -23.64 21.14 -0.56
N VAL A 504 -24.53 20.55 0.24
CA VAL A 504 -25.36 21.32 1.17
C VAL A 504 -24.42 22.05 2.12
N ARG A 505 -24.55 23.38 2.25
CA ARG A 505 -23.69 24.19 3.12
C ARG A 505 -23.78 23.72 4.57
N LEU A 506 -22.67 23.73 5.30
CA LEU A 506 -22.61 23.25 6.69
C LEU A 506 -23.65 23.90 7.62
N GLN A 507 -23.93 25.19 7.46
CA GLN A 507 -24.95 25.89 8.23
C GLN A 507 -26.35 25.35 7.94
N ASP A 508 -26.67 25.11 6.67
CA ASP A 508 -27.97 24.60 6.25
C ASP A 508 -28.14 23.13 6.70
N LEU A 509 -27.05 22.35 6.67
CA LEU A 509 -27.00 21.01 7.25
C LEU A 509 -27.27 21.03 8.76
N LYS A 510 -26.64 21.93 9.52
CA LYS A 510 -26.92 22.11 10.96
C LYS A 510 -28.37 22.51 11.21
N ALA A 511 -28.91 23.45 10.43
CA ALA A 511 -30.29 23.90 10.54
C ALA A 511 -31.32 22.81 10.20
N ALA A 512 -30.95 21.82 9.38
CA ALA A 512 -31.81 20.68 9.08
C ALA A 512 -31.94 19.70 10.27
N TYR A 513 -30.95 19.65 11.16
CA TYR A 513 -30.92 18.76 12.32
C TYR A 513 -31.24 19.45 13.63
N LEU A 514 -30.83 20.71 13.81
CA LEU A 514 -30.79 21.39 15.09
C LEU A 514 -31.65 22.65 15.10
N GLU A 515 -32.47 22.79 16.15
CA GLU A 515 -33.20 24.00 16.52
C GLU A 515 -32.76 24.40 17.94
N GLY A 516 -32.17 25.59 18.09
CA GLY A 516 -31.67 26.06 19.40
C GLY A 516 -30.52 25.22 20.00
N GLY A 517 -29.76 24.48 19.18
CA GLY A 517 -28.67 23.60 19.62
C GLY A 517 -29.12 22.20 20.05
N THR A 518 -30.42 21.92 20.01
CA THR A 518 -31.01 20.60 20.24
C THR A 518 -31.61 20.02 18.97
N TYR A 519 -31.83 18.71 18.91
CA TYR A 519 -32.46 18.09 17.75
C TYR A 519 -33.88 18.62 17.52
N ALA A 520 -34.21 18.93 16.27
CA ALA A 520 -35.55 19.33 15.87
C ALA A 520 -36.57 18.22 16.17
N ALA A 521 -37.80 18.59 16.56
CA ALA A 521 -38.80 17.61 17.02
C ALA A 521 -39.16 16.54 15.98
N ASP A 522 -39.18 16.89 14.69
CA ASP A 522 -39.41 15.95 13.59
C ASP A 522 -38.22 15.03 13.31
N ILE A 523 -36.99 15.47 13.63
CA ILE A 523 -35.81 14.61 13.61
C ILE A 523 -35.84 13.61 14.77
N VAL A 524 -36.14 14.07 15.99
CA VAL A 524 -36.33 13.16 17.14
C VAL A 524 -37.41 12.13 16.83
N ALA A 525 -38.57 12.55 16.34
CA ALA A 525 -39.66 11.64 15.99
C ALA A 525 -39.30 10.56 14.96
N ALA A 526 -38.31 10.81 14.09
CA ALA A 526 -37.86 9.85 13.09
C ALA A 526 -36.66 8.99 13.54
N PHE A 527 -35.82 9.50 14.44
CA PHE A 527 -34.56 8.86 14.84
C PHE A 527 -34.63 8.15 16.20
N ASP A 528 -35.45 8.63 17.13
CA ASP A 528 -35.68 8.03 18.45
C ASP A 528 -36.50 6.74 18.30
N SER A 529 -35.77 5.64 18.16
CA SER A 529 -36.31 4.30 17.95
C SER A 529 -36.71 3.60 19.25
N ASN A 530 -36.12 4.02 20.37
CA ASN A 530 -36.37 3.45 21.69
C ASN A 530 -37.44 4.22 22.48
N HIS A 531 -37.88 5.37 21.96
CA HIS A 531 -38.87 6.28 22.51
C HIS A 531 -38.50 6.88 23.89
N ASP A 532 -37.20 7.13 24.13
CA ASP A 532 -36.70 7.76 25.35
C ASP A 532 -36.65 9.30 25.28
N GLY A 533 -36.99 9.88 24.13
CA GLY A 533 -37.01 11.32 23.88
C GLY A 533 -35.65 11.91 23.52
N ALA A 534 -34.60 11.10 23.36
CA ALA A 534 -33.28 11.49 22.91
C ALA A 534 -32.86 10.69 21.67
N ILE A 535 -31.78 11.13 21.01
CA ILE A 535 -31.16 10.37 19.92
C ILE A 535 -29.81 9.85 20.43
N GLY A 536 -29.72 8.56 20.67
CA GLY A 536 -28.48 7.90 21.03
C GLY A 536 -27.49 7.80 19.85
N SER A 537 -26.23 7.47 20.16
CA SER A 537 -25.19 7.24 19.13
C SER A 537 -25.56 6.12 18.14
N ALA A 538 -26.28 5.10 18.61
CA ALA A 538 -26.77 4.02 17.76
C ALA A 538 -27.95 4.43 16.87
N GLU A 539 -28.67 5.50 17.22
CA GLU A 539 -29.86 5.96 16.51
C GLU A 539 -29.53 7.01 15.45
N LEU A 540 -28.48 7.80 15.72
CA LEU A 540 -27.97 8.88 14.87
C LEU A 540 -27.27 8.34 13.60
N ARG A 541 -28.06 7.74 12.71
CA ARG A 541 -27.67 7.29 11.37
C ARG A 541 -28.88 7.26 10.45
N VAL A 542 -28.70 7.52 9.16
CA VAL A 542 -29.76 7.39 8.15
C VAL A 542 -29.81 5.94 7.64
N ASP A 543 -30.59 5.10 8.30
CA ASP A 543 -30.71 3.65 8.03
C ASP A 543 -32.08 3.21 7.50
N SER A 544 -33.01 4.15 7.31
CA SER A 544 -34.34 3.90 6.78
C SER A 544 -34.81 5.03 5.86
N ALA A 545 -35.72 4.71 4.94
CA ALA A 545 -36.35 5.70 4.07
C ALA A 545 -37.12 6.77 4.86
N GLN A 546 -37.64 6.43 6.06
CA GLN A 546 -38.32 7.37 6.93
C GLN A 546 -37.36 8.44 7.49
N LYS A 547 -36.19 8.01 8.00
CA LYS A 547 -35.16 8.95 8.46
C LYS A 547 -34.65 9.85 7.34
N GLU A 548 -34.41 9.27 6.16
CA GLU A 548 -34.00 10.04 4.99
C GLU A 548 -35.06 11.09 4.58
N ALA A 549 -36.33 10.70 4.56
CA ALA A 549 -37.44 11.60 4.22
C ALA A 549 -37.59 12.74 5.24
N ALA A 550 -37.40 12.48 6.54
CA ALA A 550 -37.46 13.51 7.57
C ALA A 550 -36.40 14.61 7.36
N VAL A 551 -35.16 14.20 7.06
CA VAL A 551 -34.05 15.13 6.78
C VAL A 551 -34.30 15.90 5.48
N LYS A 552 -34.73 15.22 4.40
CA LYS A 552 -35.08 15.87 3.12
C LYS A 552 -36.23 16.88 3.26
N ALA A 553 -37.22 16.59 4.09
CA ALA A 553 -38.32 17.52 4.37
C ALA A 553 -37.82 18.82 5.03
N ARG A 554 -36.80 18.74 5.88
CA ARG A 554 -36.16 19.90 6.49
C ARG A 554 -35.35 20.70 5.46
N PHE A 555 -34.59 20.04 4.59
CA PHE A 555 -33.91 20.70 3.48
C PHE A 555 -34.87 21.39 2.50
N ALA A 556 -36.02 20.78 2.21
CA ALA A 556 -37.05 21.41 1.39
C ALA A 556 -37.58 22.72 2.01
N LYS A 557 -37.74 22.77 3.34
CA LYS A 557 -38.10 24.01 4.06
C LYS A 557 -37.02 25.09 3.97
N LEU A 558 -35.76 24.71 3.75
CA LEU A 558 -34.62 25.61 3.53
C LEU A 558 -34.45 26.04 2.05
N GLY A 559 -35.33 25.57 1.16
CA GLY A 559 -35.31 25.89 -0.26
C GLY A 559 -34.25 25.14 -1.06
N LEU A 560 -33.79 23.97 -0.58
CA LEU A 560 -32.82 23.13 -1.28
C LEU A 560 -33.55 22.02 -2.07
N PRO A 561 -33.58 22.06 -3.42
CA PRO A 561 -34.21 21.03 -4.23
C PRO A 561 -33.27 19.84 -4.48
N ASN A 562 -33.82 18.69 -4.91
CA ASN A 562 -33.08 17.49 -5.36
C ASN A 562 -31.98 16.97 -4.40
N VAL A 563 -32.16 17.19 -3.09
CA VAL A 563 -31.17 16.78 -2.10
C VAL A 563 -31.01 15.27 -2.03
N HIS A 564 -29.78 14.78 -2.09
CA HIS A 564 -29.44 13.37 -1.96
C HIS A 564 -28.08 13.16 -1.31
N MET A 565 -27.88 11.96 -0.74
CA MET A 565 -26.63 11.57 -0.11
C MET A 565 -25.64 11.05 -1.15
N GLU A 566 -24.39 11.41 -1.00
CA GLU A 566 -23.26 10.81 -1.71
C GLU A 566 -22.21 10.33 -0.72
N GLY A 567 -21.36 9.42 -1.18
CA GLY A 567 -20.21 8.96 -0.43
C GLY A 567 -18.95 8.94 -1.29
N GLN A 568 -17.81 9.25 -0.67
CA GLN A 568 -16.51 9.26 -1.32
C GLN A 568 -15.47 8.49 -0.49
N VAL A 569 -14.74 7.58 -1.13
CA VAL A 569 -13.55 6.92 -0.56
C VAL A 569 -12.30 7.59 -1.11
N GLN A 570 -11.49 8.17 -0.22
CA GLN A 570 -10.24 8.85 -0.57
C GLN A 570 -9.02 8.04 -0.11
N PRO A 571 -8.07 7.74 -1.01
CA PRO A 571 -6.81 7.11 -0.64
C PRO A 571 -5.81 8.13 -0.07
N PHE A 572 -5.22 7.83 1.08
CA PHE A 572 -4.17 8.61 1.71
C PHE A 572 -2.84 7.85 1.74
N SER A 573 -1.83 8.41 1.07
CA SER A 573 -0.49 7.79 0.92
C SER A 573 0.26 7.71 2.26
N ILE A 574 0.82 6.55 2.56
CA ILE A 574 1.68 6.34 3.73
C ILE A 574 3.12 6.18 3.26
N ASN A 575 4.00 7.08 3.68
CA ASN A 575 5.41 7.15 3.27
C ASN A 575 6.39 7.22 4.47
N HIS A 576 5.89 7.50 5.67
CA HIS A 576 6.63 7.57 6.93
C HIS A 576 6.23 6.43 7.89
N ASN A 577 6.90 6.36 9.02
CA ASN A 577 6.90 5.25 9.99
C ASN A 577 7.61 4.01 9.44
N VAL A 578 8.57 4.23 8.55
CA VAL A 578 9.40 3.20 7.94
C VAL A 578 10.16 2.45 9.03
N THR A 579 10.18 1.13 8.93
CA THR A 579 10.82 0.24 9.90
C THR A 579 12.08 -0.41 9.35
N ARG A 580 12.91 -0.94 10.26
CA ARG A 580 14.13 -1.70 9.92
C ARG A 580 13.81 -3.15 9.54
N GLY A 581 14.76 -3.85 8.93
CA GLY A 581 14.52 -5.17 8.30
C GLY A 581 13.99 -6.28 9.23
N GLU A 582 14.28 -6.26 10.53
CA GLU A 582 13.74 -7.24 11.50
C GLU A 582 12.25 -7.06 11.80
N ASP A 583 11.73 -5.85 11.59
CA ASP A 583 10.34 -5.47 11.83
C ASP A 583 9.55 -5.33 10.51
N ALA A 584 10.21 -5.53 9.36
CA ALA A 584 9.61 -5.47 8.03
C ALA A 584 9.01 -6.83 7.64
N LEU A 585 8.13 -6.85 6.64
CA LEU A 585 7.62 -8.11 6.06
C LEU A 585 8.77 -8.87 5.39
N ASN A 586 9.21 -9.95 6.03
CA ASN A 586 10.30 -10.80 5.55
C ASN A 586 9.92 -12.29 5.47
N ASP A 587 8.67 -12.65 5.76
CA ASP A 587 8.11 -13.98 5.51
C ASP A 587 7.33 -13.96 4.19
N CYS A 588 7.72 -14.83 3.25
CA CYS A 588 7.04 -14.95 1.95
C CYS A 588 5.54 -15.23 2.09
N ARG A 589 5.10 -15.89 3.17
CA ARG A 589 3.69 -16.25 3.41
C ARG A 589 2.80 -15.03 3.66
N ASP A 590 3.38 -13.92 4.11
CA ASP A 590 2.66 -12.66 4.36
C ASP A 590 2.10 -12.06 3.06
N CYS A 591 2.63 -12.47 1.90
CA CYS A 591 2.20 -12.03 0.57
C CYS A 591 1.66 -13.19 -0.30
N HIS A 592 2.20 -14.40 -0.15
CA HIS A 592 1.90 -15.54 -1.03
C HIS A 592 0.74 -16.44 -0.56
N THR A 593 0.11 -16.16 0.58
CA THR A 593 -1.07 -16.91 1.04
C THR A 593 -2.39 -16.31 0.51
N ALA A 594 -3.49 -17.06 0.61
CA ALA A 594 -4.80 -16.59 0.16
C ALA A 594 -5.34 -15.39 0.96
N ARG A 595 -4.92 -15.26 2.23
CA ARG A 595 -5.28 -14.19 3.16
C ARG A 595 -4.04 -13.36 3.50
N SER A 596 -3.37 -12.89 2.46
CA SER A 596 -2.12 -12.16 2.56
C SER A 596 -2.37 -10.65 2.60
N ARG A 597 -1.30 -9.87 2.80
CA ARG A 597 -1.34 -8.40 2.73
C ARG A 597 -1.82 -7.88 1.38
N LEU A 598 -1.71 -8.67 0.31
CA LEU A 598 -2.17 -8.33 -1.04
C LEU A 598 -3.69 -8.47 -1.22
N THR A 599 -4.34 -9.30 -0.39
CA THR A 599 -5.76 -9.62 -0.49
C THR A 599 -6.55 -9.26 0.78
N GLN A 600 -5.89 -8.68 1.78
CA GLN A 600 -6.53 -8.26 3.03
C GLN A 600 -7.55 -7.14 2.76
N GLY A 601 -8.81 -7.40 3.10
CA GLY A 601 -9.85 -6.38 3.08
C GLY A 601 -9.66 -5.32 4.18
N MET A 602 -10.12 -4.11 3.91
CA MET A 602 -10.10 -3.00 4.85
C MET A 602 -11.54 -2.56 5.13
N GLN A 603 -11.96 -2.54 6.40
CA GLN A 603 -13.25 -1.95 6.76
C GLN A 603 -13.20 -0.45 6.51
N LEU A 604 -14.15 0.06 5.74
CA LEU A 604 -14.23 1.46 5.35
C LEU A 604 -15.17 2.27 6.23
N ALA A 605 -16.26 1.65 6.72
CA ALA A 605 -17.22 2.29 7.62
C ALA A 605 -17.97 1.23 8.45
N GLY A 606 -18.32 1.59 9.69
CA GLY A 606 -19.21 0.77 10.53
C GLY A 606 -20.65 0.75 10.01
N PHE A 607 -21.05 1.79 9.28
CA PHE A 607 -22.32 1.88 8.58
C PHE A 607 -22.16 2.82 7.39
N ALA A 608 -22.69 2.45 6.22
CA ALA A 608 -22.72 3.27 5.02
C ALA A 608 -24.18 3.57 4.63
N PRO A 609 -24.64 4.83 4.67
CA PRO A 609 -26.00 5.19 4.28
C PRO A 609 -26.24 4.99 2.77
N VAL A 610 -25.21 5.19 1.96
CA VAL A 610 -25.18 4.96 0.51
C VAL A 610 -23.89 4.25 0.11
N LEU A 611 -23.87 3.62 -1.07
CA LEU A 611 -22.63 3.05 -1.61
C LEU A 611 -21.73 4.20 -2.12
N PRO A 612 -20.51 4.39 -1.56
CA PRO A 612 -19.65 5.49 -1.98
C PRO A 612 -18.95 5.20 -3.31
N ALA A 613 -18.47 6.25 -3.96
CA ALA A 613 -17.55 6.16 -5.10
C ALA A 613 -16.10 6.33 -4.64
N ILE A 614 -15.16 5.66 -5.30
CA ILE A 614 -13.73 5.91 -5.06
C ILE A 614 -13.33 7.20 -5.78
N ASN A 615 -12.58 8.07 -5.11
CA ASN A 615 -11.95 9.21 -5.75
C ASN A 615 -10.94 8.72 -6.80
N THR A 616 -11.18 9.05 -8.06
CA THR A 616 -10.31 8.69 -9.20
C THR A 616 -9.44 9.86 -9.67
N ASN A 617 -9.57 11.04 -9.07
CA ASN A 617 -8.77 12.21 -9.39
C ASN A 617 -7.43 12.15 -8.66
N ASN A 618 -6.68 11.07 -8.88
CA ASN A 618 -5.36 10.79 -8.30
C ASN A 618 -4.58 9.76 -9.14
N ASN A 619 -3.35 9.46 -8.74
CA ASN A 619 -2.47 8.52 -9.44
C ASN A 619 -2.56 7.08 -8.92
N VAL A 620 -3.65 6.71 -8.25
CA VAL A 620 -3.85 5.40 -7.63
C VAL A 620 -5.05 4.70 -8.24
N SER A 621 -4.86 3.44 -8.59
CA SER A 621 -5.91 2.53 -9.00
C SER A 621 -6.35 1.70 -7.80
N ALA A 622 -7.58 1.92 -7.35
CA ALA A 622 -8.23 1.10 -6.34
C ALA A 622 -9.19 0.12 -7.03
N SER A 623 -8.64 -0.88 -7.72
CA SER A 623 -9.39 -1.82 -8.57
C SER A 623 -10.24 -2.86 -7.83
N GLY A 624 -10.12 -2.93 -6.50
CA GLY A 624 -10.90 -3.79 -5.62
C GLY A 624 -12.41 -3.51 -5.59
N ASP A 625 -13.14 -4.34 -4.85
CA ASP A 625 -14.60 -4.25 -4.70
C ASP A 625 -14.99 -3.47 -3.43
N LEU A 626 -16.00 -2.60 -3.55
CA LEU A 626 -16.70 -2.02 -2.41
C LEU A 626 -17.88 -2.91 -2.05
N ILE A 627 -17.81 -3.56 -0.89
CA ILE A 627 -18.81 -4.52 -0.43
C ILE A 627 -19.56 -3.89 0.74
N ARG A 628 -20.81 -3.49 0.51
CA ARG A 628 -21.75 -3.09 1.56
C ARG A 628 -22.54 -4.33 2.00
N GLN A 629 -22.34 -4.76 3.24
CA GLN A 629 -23.08 -5.87 3.84
C GLN A 629 -24.52 -5.46 4.19
N ASP A 630 -25.39 -6.44 4.43
CA ASP A 630 -26.81 -6.19 4.77
C ASP A 630 -27.01 -5.36 6.05
N ASN A 631 -26.07 -5.46 6.99
CA ASN A 631 -26.03 -4.66 8.22
C ASN A 631 -25.50 -3.22 7.98
N GLY A 632 -25.19 -2.85 6.74
CA GLY A 632 -24.66 -1.55 6.35
C GLY A 632 -23.15 -1.39 6.50
N VAL A 633 -22.42 -2.37 7.05
CA VAL A 633 -20.95 -2.30 7.19
C VAL A 633 -20.32 -2.29 5.79
N LEU A 634 -19.36 -1.41 5.57
CA LEU A 634 -18.68 -1.24 4.29
C LEU A 634 -17.24 -1.74 4.35
N PHE A 635 -16.85 -2.56 3.37
CA PHE A 635 -15.49 -3.04 3.19
C PHE A 635 -14.95 -2.71 1.80
N TYR A 636 -13.65 -2.43 1.74
CA TYR A 636 -12.87 -2.48 0.51
C TYR A 636 -12.14 -3.83 0.45
N GLN A 637 -12.35 -4.58 -0.63
CA GLN A 637 -11.73 -5.88 -0.85
C GLN A 637 -10.78 -5.80 -2.05
N PRO A 638 -9.45 -5.84 -1.87
CA PRO A 638 -8.50 -5.86 -2.99
C PRO A 638 -8.73 -7.05 -3.92
N VAL A 639 -8.57 -6.83 -5.22
CA VAL A 639 -8.70 -7.87 -6.27
C VAL A 639 -7.50 -7.80 -7.21
N SER A 640 -6.41 -8.47 -6.83
CA SER A 640 -5.11 -8.41 -7.54
C SER A 640 -5.20 -8.77 -9.03
N ALA A 641 -6.16 -9.62 -9.42
CA ALA A 641 -6.38 -10.00 -10.82
C ALA A 641 -6.75 -8.81 -11.72
N ARG A 642 -7.49 -7.82 -11.21
CA ARG A 642 -7.83 -6.59 -11.95
C ARG A 642 -6.65 -5.64 -12.10
N ASP A 643 -5.62 -5.81 -11.26
CA ASP A 643 -4.35 -5.09 -11.37
C ASP A 643 -3.34 -5.79 -12.31
N HIS A 644 -3.74 -6.88 -12.96
CA HIS A 644 -2.90 -7.80 -13.74
C HIS A 644 -1.78 -8.43 -12.92
N LEU A 645 -1.99 -8.59 -11.61
CA LEU A 645 -1.04 -9.21 -10.70
C LEU A 645 -1.46 -10.65 -10.41
N TYR A 646 -0.58 -11.59 -10.77
CA TYR A 646 -0.71 -13.00 -10.38
C TYR A 646 0.41 -13.36 -9.40
N VAL A 647 0.01 -13.77 -8.20
CA VAL A 647 0.89 -14.17 -7.10
C VAL A 647 0.64 -15.65 -6.81
N PHE A 648 1.70 -16.45 -6.89
CA PHE A 648 1.64 -17.88 -6.57
C PHE A 648 1.13 -18.11 -5.15
N GLY A 649 0.22 -19.08 -4.98
CA GLY A 649 -0.46 -19.41 -3.73
C GLY A 649 -1.65 -18.50 -3.44
N ALA A 650 -1.48 -17.18 -3.54
CA ALA A 650 -2.54 -16.20 -3.27
C ALA A 650 -3.63 -16.22 -4.36
N ASN A 651 -3.23 -16.28 -5.63
CA ASN A 651 -4.14 -16.40 -6.77
C ASN A 651 -4.26 -17.84 -7.23
N ARG A 652 -5.50 -18.28 -7.49
CA ARG A 652 -5.83 -19.60 -8.05
C ARG A 652 -7.21 -19.59 -8.70
N LEU A 653 -7.44 -20.54 -9.60
CA LEU A 653 -8.75 -20.74 -10.23
C LEU A 653 -9.43 -21.97 -9.61
N ASN A 654 -10.44 -21.75 -8.77
CA ASN A 654 -11.10 -22.80 -8.00
C ASN A 654 -11.70 -23.93 -8.88
N TRP A 655 -12.12 -23.64 -10.11
CA TRP A 655 -12.67 -24.66 -11.01
C TRP A 655 -11.58 -25.61 -11.54
N ILE A 656 -10.34 -25.16 -11.70
CA ILE A 656 -9.21 -26.02 -12.07
C ILE A 656 -8.87 -26.95 -10.93
N ASP A 657 -8.84 -26.43 -9.71
CA ASP A 657 -8.66 -27.26 -8.51
C ASP A 657 -9.78 -28.29 -8.38
N GLY A 658 -11.02 -27.88 -8.68
CA GLY A 658 -12.18 -28.78 -8.71
C GLY A 658 -12.04 -29.90 -9.75
N LEU A 659 -11.65 -29.58 -10.99
CA LEU A 659 -11.41 -30.58 -12.04
C LEU A 659 -10.24 -31.51 -11.70
N GLY A 660 -9.15 -30.96 -11.17
CA GLY A 660 -7.98 -31.71 -10.76
C GLY A 660 -8.27 -32.66 -9.61
N ALA A 661 -8.97 -32.18 -8.58
CA ALA A 661 -9.43 -33.01 -7.48
C ALA A 661 -10.40 -34.10 -7.96
N LEU A 662 -11.33 -33.78 -8.86
CA LEU A 662 -12.22 -34.77 -9.47
C LEU A 662 -11.46 -35.85 -10.24
N ALA A 663 -10.39 -35.49 -10.98
CA ALA A 663 -9.56 -36.45 -11.69
C ALA A 663 -8.85 -37.42 -10.72
N ILE A 664 -8.28 -36.92 -9.62
CA ILE A 664 -7.63 -37.78 -8.60
C ILE A 664 -8.65 -38.64 -7.87
N VAL A 665 -9.76 -38.07 -7.41
CA VAL A 665 -10.81 -38.82 -6.70
C VAL A 665 -11.42 -39.87 -7.62
N GLY A 666 -11.70 -39.53 -8.88
CA GLY A 666 -12.17 -40.48 -9.89
C GLY A 666 -11.18 -41.61 -10.12
N ALA A 667 -9.88 -41.30 -10.22
CA ALA A 667 -8.82 -42.31 -10.31
C ALA A 667 -8.79 -43.22 -9.07
N LEU A 668 -8.84 -42.66 -7.86
CA LEU A 668 -8.85 -43.43 -6.62
C LEU A 668 -10.08 -44.32 -6.48
N LEU A 669 -11.28 -43.80 -6.76
CA LEU A 669 -12.52 -44.58 -6.74
C LEU A 669 -12.48 -45.70 -7.80
N GLY A 670 -11.96 -45.41 -8.99
CA GLY A 670 -11.73 -46.39 -10.04
C GLY A 670 -10.78 -47.50 -9.57
N VAL A 671 -9.65 -47.15 -8.95
CA VAL A 671 -8.67 -48.08 -8.40
C VAL A 671 -9.25 -48.92 -7.26
N ILE A 672 -9.94 -48.30 -6.30
CA ILE A 672 -10.56 -48.99 -5.16
C ILE A 672 -11.66 -49.94 -5.65
N GLY A 673 -12.53 -49.47 -6.54
CA GLY A 673 -13.61 -50.27 -7.11
C GLY A 673 -13.07 -51.44 -7.94
N HIS A 674 -12.16 -51.17 -8.87
CA HIS A 674 -11.57 -52.19 -9.72
C HIS A 674 -10.72 -53.18 -8.91
N GLY A 675 -9.91 -52.71 -7.96
CA GLY A 675 -9.09 -53.55 -7.09
C GLY A 675 -9.94 -54.42 -6.16
N GLY A 676 -11.01 -53.84 -5.59
CA GLY A 676 -11.97 -54.55 -4.75
C GLY A 676 -12.73 -55.63 -5.52
N LEU A 677 -13.19 -55.34 -6.74
CA LEU A 677 -13.82 -56.31 -7.62
C LEU A 677 -12.85 -57.45 -7.99
N ARG A 678 -11.58 -57.15 -8.27
CA ARG A 678 -10.55 -58.19 -8.50
C ARG A 678 -10.36 -59.08 -7.28
N TYR A 679 -10.28 -58.49 -6.08
CA TYR A 679 -10.14 -59.25 -4.83
C TYR A 679 -11.35 -60.14 -4.54
N LEU A 680 -12.56 -59.64 -4.78
CA LEU A 680 -13.79 -60.43 -4.62
C LEU A 680 -13.87 -61.56 -5.66
N ALA A 681 -13.48 -61.30 -6.90
CA ALA A 681 -13.45 -62.29 -7.97
C ALA A 681 -12.45 -63.42 -7.67
N SER A 682 -11.24 -63.10 -7.23
CA SER A 682 -10.21 -64.10 -6.89
C SER A 682 -10.60 -64.97 -5.70
N ARG A 683 -11.38 -64.44 -4.74
CA ARG A 683 -11.96 -65.23 -3.65
C ARG A 683 -13.03 -66.22 -4.11
N LYS A 684 -13.85 -65.83 -5.10
CA LYS A 684 -14.92 -66.68 -5.65
C LYS A 684 -14.40 -67.72 -6.63
N ARG A 685 -13.28 -67.43 -7.30
CA ARG A 685 -12.63 -68.30 -8.29
C ARG A 685 -11.12 -68.29 -8.02
N PRO A 686 -10.60 -69.16 -7.14
CA PRO A 686 -9.15 -69.30 -6.97
C PRO A 686 -8.56 -69.85 -8.27
N HIS A 687 -7.80 -69.02 -8.98
CA HIS A 687 -7.13 -69.39 -10.22
C HIS A 687 -5.91 -70.27 -9.93
N GLY A 688 -5.66 -71.27 -10.77
CA GLY A 688 -4.35 -71.90 -10.88
C GLY A 688 -3.38 -70.91 -11.50
N HIS A 689 -2.11 -70.90 -11.08
CA HIS A 689 -1.09 -70.09 -11.73
C HIS A 689 -0.93 -70.56 -13.18
N GLU A 690 -1.24 -69.68 -14.14
CA GLU A 690 -0.76 -69.78 -15.52
C GLU A 690 0.75 -70.04 -15.48
N SER A 691 1.28 -70.85 -16.39
CA SER A 691 2.72 -71.10 -16.41
C SER A 691 3.45 -69.80 -16.76
N THR A 692 4.42 -69.43 -15.93
CA THR A 692 5.24 -68.23 -16.14
C THR A 692 6.69 -68.61 -16.31
N HIS A 693 7.43 -67.84 -17.10
CA HIS A 693 8.87 -67.93 -17.17
C HIS A 693 9.55 -66.60 -16.90
N ARG A 694 10.77 -66.68 -16.37
CA ARG A 694 11.55 -65.52 -15.92
C ARG A 694 12.34 -64.91 -17.07
N ILE A 695 12.09 -63.64 -17.39
CA ILE A 695 12.82 -62.89 -18.42
C ILE A 695 13.55 -61.70 -17.79
N TYR A 696 14.76 -61.38 -18.30
CA TYR A 696 15.41 -60.10 -18.02
C TYR A 696 14.79 -58.98 -18.88
N MET A 697 13.90 -58.20 -18.27
CA MET A 697 13.03 -57.24 -18.95
C MET A 697 13.64 -55.83 -19.06
N TYR A 698 14.27 -55.37 -17.98
CA TYR A 698 14.76 -53.99 -17.82
C TYR A 698 16.23 -53.98 -17.46
N ASP A 699 17.08 -53.29 -18.23
CA ASP A 699 18.49 -53.13 -17.89
C ASP A 699 18.74 -52.08 -16.78
N ALA A 700 19.98 -52.00 -16.29
CA ALA A 700 20.34 -51.12 -15.19
C ALA A 700 20.09 -49.63 -15.50
N TYR A 701 20.33 -49.20 -16.74
CA TYR A 701 20.11 -47.82 -17.17
C TYR A 701 18.62 -47.48 -17.16
N HIS A 702 17.76 -48.33 -17.73
CA HIS A 702 16.31 -48.13 -17.73
C HIS A 702 15.75 -48.06 -16.31
N ARG A 703 16.25 -48.91 -15.40
CA ARG A 703 15.84 -48.88 -13.99
C ARG A 703 16.24 -47.59 -13.30
N PHE A 704 17.50 -47.18 -13.44
CA PHE A 704 17.98 -45.93 -12.86
C PHE A 704 17.20 -44.72 -13.39
N TRP A 705 17.05 -44.62 -14.72
CA TRP A 705 16.31 -43.55 -15.38
C TRP A 705 14.87 -43.45 -14.90
N HIS A 706 14.17 -44.59 -14.82
CA HIS A 706 12.80 -44.65 -14.33
C HIS A 706 12.68 -44.18 -12.89
N TRP A 707 13.50 -44.70 -11.97
CA TRP A 707 13.39 -44.35 -10.55
C TRP A 707 13.78 -42.90 -10.27
N LEU A 708 14.79 -42.37 -10.99
CA LEU A 708 15.13 -40.95 -10.92
C LEU A 708 13.94 -40.08 -11.36
N GLN A 709 13.30 -40.45 -12.48
CA GLN A 709 12.12 -39.74 -12.99
C GLN A 709 10.93 -39.86 -12.03
N ALA A 710 10.62 -41.06 -11.53
CA ALA A 710 9.50 -41.30 -10.64
C ALA A 710 9.63 -40.52 -9.32
N ILE A 711 10.80 -40.58 -8.67
CA ILE A 711 11.05 -39.85 -7.42
C ILE A 711 10.97 -38.34 -7.67
N SER A 712 11.56 -37.86 -8.77
CA SER A 712 11.52 -36.43 -9.12
C SER A 712 10.08 -35.95 -9.33
N ILE A 713 9.25 -36.69 -10.07
CA ILE A 713 7.84 -36.34 -10.30
C ILE A 713 7.05 -36.33 -8.98
N ILE A 714 7.23 -37.33 -8.12
CA ILE A 714 6.54 -37.39 -6.82
C ILE A 714 6.87 -36.16 -5.96
N VAL A 715 8.16 -35.81 -5.85
CA VAL A 715 8.58 -34.66 -5.05
C VAL A 715 8.18 -33.35 -5.70
N LEU A 716 8.18 -33.26 -7.04
CA LEU A 716 7.66 -32.10 -7.79
C LEU A 716 6.17 -31.88 -7.57
N LEU A 717 5.37 -32.95 -7.56
CA LEU A 717 3.93 -32.87 -7.25
C LEU A 717 3.71 -32.38 -5.82
N LEU A 718 4.47 -32.90 -4.84
CA LEU A 718 4.38 -32.47 -3.44
C LEU A 718 4.79 -31.00 -3.27
N THR A 719 5.94 -30.62 -3.79
CA THR A 719 6.44 -29.23 -3.70
C THR A 719 5.54 -28.26 -4.47
N GLY A 720 5.02 -28.66 -5.64
CA GLY A 720 4.05 -27.88 -6.42
C GLY A 720 2.73 -27.67 -5.67
N LEU A 721 2.25 -28.69 -4.95
CA LEU A 721 1.06 -28.57 -4.10
C LEU A 721 1.29 -27.60 -2.93
N ILE A 722 2.47 -27.64 -2.30
CA ILE A 722 2.84 -26.71 -1.23
C ILE A 722 2.90 -25.26 -1.75
N ILE A 723 3.48 -25.03 -2.94
CA ILE A 723 3.53 -23.69 -3.57
C ILE A 723 2.13 -23.21 -3.96
N HIS A 724 1.26 -24.11 -4.41
CA HIS A 724 -0.12 -23.80 -4.80
C HIS A 724 -1.03 -23.51 -3.61
N ARG A 725 -0.76 -24.14 -2.45
CA ARG A 725 -1.56 -24.02 -1.21
C ARG A 725 -0.67 -23.83 0.03
N PRO A 726 0.08 -22.72 0.12
CA PRO A 726 0.98 -22.48 1.26
C PRO A 726 0.22 -22.34 2.58
N ASP A 727 -1.07 -22.01 2.53
CA ASP A 727 -1.98 -21.94 3.67
C ASP A 727 -2.15 -23.29 4.39
N LEU A 728 -2.09 -24.41 3.66
CA LEU A 728 -2.25 -25.76 4.23
C LEU A 728 -0.94 -26.34 4.77
N PHE A 729 0.20 -25.79 4.36
CA PHE A 729 1.53 -26.38 4.55
C PHE A 729 2.48 -25.41 5.25
N ALA A 730 1.98 -24.70 6.25
CA ALA A 730 2.69 -23.61 6.95
C ALA A 730 4.01 -24.02 7.63
N VAL A 731 4.28 -25.32 7.82
CA VAL A 731 5.51 -25.85 8.44
C VAL A 731 6.72 -25.75 7.50
N PHE A 732 6.51 -25.67 6.19
CA PHE A 732 7.59 -25.62 5.20
C PHE A 732 7.96 -24.17 4.86
N SER A 733 9.25 -23.91 4.62
CA SER A 733 9.72 -22.62 4.10
C SER A 733 9.30 -22.48 2.63
N PHE A 734 8.62 -21.39 2.30
CA PHE A 734 8.08 -21.17 0.95
C PHE A 734 9.20 -21.04 -0.09
N ASP A 735 10.20 -20.22 0.20
CA ASP A 735 11.39 -19.99 -0.63
C ASP A 735 12.22 -21.27 -0.83
N GLY A 736 12.40 -22.06 0.22
CA GLY A 736 13.10 -23.34 0.18
C GLY A 736 12.37 -24.36 -0.67
N VAL A 737 11.04 -24.43 -0.57
CA VAL A 737 10.21 -25.31 -1.40
C VAL A 737 10.25 -24.90 -2.87
N VAL A 738 10.16 -23.61 -3.19
CA VAL A 738 10.30 -23.10 -4.56
C VAL A 738 11.69 -23.44 -5.13
N SER A 739 12.74 -23.25 -4.33
CA SER A 739 14.11 -23.59 -4.74
C SER A 739 14.27 -25.08 -5.02
N LEU A 740 13.76 -25.94 -4.13
CA LEU A 740 13.76 -27.39 -4.31
C LEU A 740 12.97 -27.81 -5.55
N HIS A 741 11.80 -27.22 -5.78
CA HIS A 741 10.97 -27.48 -6.95
C HIS A 741 11.74 -27.18 -8.24
N ASN A 742 12.39 -26.01 -8.33
CA ASN A 742 13.15 -25.61 -9.51
C ASN A 742 14.39 -26.51 -9.75
N ILE A 743 15.09 -26.91 -8.69
CA ILE A 743 16.24 -27.83 -8.79
C ILE A 743 15.78 -29.19 -9.34
N LEU A 744 14.71 -29.75 -8.78
CA LEU A 744 14.17 -31.04 -9.24
C LEU A 744 13.59 -30.96 -10.65
N ALA A 745 12.98 -29.83 -11.02
CA ALA A 745 12.51 -29.60 -12.37
C ALA A 745 13.68 -29.59 -13.36
N ALA A 746 14.79 -28.92 -13.03
CA ALA A 746 15.99 -28.93 -13.85
C ALA A 746 16.58 -30.34 -13.99
N ILE A 747 16.66 -31.11 -12.89
CA ILE A 747 17.10 -32.51 -12.93
C ILE A 747 16.20 -33.35 -13.84
N LEU A 748 14.87 -33.21 -13.72
CA LEU A 748 13.91 -33.94 -14.54
C LEU A 748 14.04 -33.57 -16.02
N VAL A 749 14.20 -32.28 -16.35
CA VAL A 749 14.40 -31.80 -17.72
C VAL A 749 15.69 -32.34 -18.33
N ILE A 750 16.80 -32.30 -17.59
CA ILE A 750 18.07 -32.87 -18.04
C ILE A 750 17.93 -34.38 -18.27
N ASN A 751 17.30 -35.09 -17.33
CA ASN A 751 17.05 -36.53 -17.46
C ASN A 751 16.16 -36.86 -18.67
N ALA A 752 15.12 -36.06 -18.94
CA ALA A 752 14.25 -36.21 -20.10
C ALA A 752 15.00 -35.93 -21.40
N ALA A 753 15.85 -34.89 -21.45
CA ALA A 753 16.66 -34.56 -22.62
C ALA A 753 17.69 -35.65 -22.94
N LEU A 754 18.38 -36.18 -21.92
CA LEU A 754 19.32 -37.29 -22.09
C LEU A 754 18.61 -38.56 -22.57
N SER A 755 17.40 -38.82 -22.06
CA SER A 755 16.58 -39.94 -22.50
C SER A 755 16.12 -39.78 -23.95
N LEU A 756 15.63 -38.60 -24.33
CA LEU A 756 15.28 -38.29 -25.70
C LEU A 756 16.46 -38.50 -26.64
N PHE A 757 17.64 -37.99 -26.27
CA PHE A 757 18.87 -38.19 -27.02
C PHE A 757 19.22 -39.67 -27.16
N TYR A 758 19.16 -40.45 -26.07
CA TYR A 758 19.42 -41.89 -26.10
C TYR A 758 18.47 -42.63 -27.05
N HIS A 759 17.17 -42.33 -27.03
CA HIS A 759 16.17 -43.00 -27.88
C HIS A 759 16.30 -42.58 -29.36
N LEU A 760 16.72 -41.34 -29.64
CA LEU A 760 17.04 -40.89 -30.99
C LEU A 760 18.32 -41.54 -31.51
N ALA A 761 19.37 -41.61 -30.70
CA ALA A 761 20.68 -42.17 -31.08
C ALA A 761 20.66 -43.70 -31.26
N THR A 762 19.74 -44.39 -30.59
CA THR A 762 19.62 -45.86 -30.66
C THR A 762 18.49 -46.34 -31.58
N GLU A 763 17.79 -45.43 -32.27
CA GLU A 763 16.59 -45.70 -33.10
C GLU A 763 15.42 -46.39 -32.35
N ARG A 764 15.49 -46.49 -31.01
CA ARG A 764 14.48 -47.15 -30.17
C ARG A 764 13.20 -46.34 -29.98
N MET A 765 13.09 -45.17 -30.61
CA MET A 765 11.87 -44.36 -30.62
C MET A 765 10.65 -45.12 -31.15
N GLN A 766 10.88 -46.09 -32.03
CA GLN A 766 9.82 -46.96 -32.59
C GLN A 766 9.08 -47.77 -31.52
N GLU A 767 9.67 -48.00 -30.35
CA GLU A 767 9.01 -48.72 -29.23
C GLU A 767 7.78 -47.98 -28.68
N PHE A 768 7.75 -46.64 -28.82
CA PHE A 768 6.72 -45.76 -28.25
C PHE A 768 5.70 -45.24 -29.27
N ILE A 769 5.90 -45.51 -30.57
CA ILE A 769 5.02 -45.04 -31.64
C ILE A 769 3.92 -46.10 -31.91
N PRO A 770 2.62 -45.73 -31.84
CA PRO A 770 1.53 -46.61 -32.24
C PRO A 770 1.65 -47.00 -33.73
N ARG A 771 1.51 -48.30 -34.06
CA ARG A 771 1.44 -48.73 -35.46
C ARG A 771 0.10 -48.28 -36.05
N PRO A 772 0.06 -47.63 -37.23
CA PRO A 772 -1.17 -47.02 -37.74
C PRO A 772 -2.27 -48.01 -38.14
N TYR A 773 -1.94 -49.28 -38.41
CA TYR A 773 -2.90 -50.31 -38.79
C TYR A 773 -3.19 -51.27 -37.61
N GLY A 774 -4.46 -51.50 -37.29
CA GLY A 774 -4.91 -52.45 -36.24
C GLY A 774 -4.85 -51.94 -34.79
N PHE A 775 -4.23 -50.78 -34.53
CA PHE A 775 -4.06 -50.26 -33.16
C PHE A 775 -5.37 -50.01 -32.40
N PHE A 776 -6.40 -49.50 -33.07
CA PHE A 776 -7.70 -49.26 -32.44
C PHE A 776 -8.39 -50.57 -32.04
N ASP A 777 -8.31 -51.60 -32.88
CA ASP A 777 -8.85 -52.92 -32.57
C ASP A 777 -8.11 -53.55 -31.37
N ASP A 778 -6.78 -53.45 -31.35
CA ASP A 778 -5.94 -53.93 -30.27
C ASP A 778 -6.18 -53.16 -28.96
N ALA A 779 -6.38 -51.84 -29.02
CA ALA A 779 -6.76 -51.02 -27.89
C ALA A 779 -8.13 -51.41 -27.33
N ILE A 780 -9.11 -51.71 -28.18
CA ILE A 780 -10.43 -52.21 -27.76
C ILE A 780 -10.32 -53.58 -27.11
N ARG A 781 -9.48 -54.49 -27.63
CA ARG A 781 -9.21 -55.80 -26.99
C ARG A 781 -8.61 -55.62 -25.60
N GLN A 782 -7.60 -54.76 -25.47
CA GLN A 782 -7.00 -54.43 -24.17
C GLN A 782 -8.02 -53.81 -23.21
N ALA A 783 -8.89 -52.92 -23.70
CA ALA A 783 -9.93 -52.30 -22.88
C ALA A 783 -10.96 -53.33 -22.37
N LYS A 784 -11.42 -54.24 -23.25
CA LYS A 784 -12.31 -55.35 -22.87
C LYS A 784 -11.69 -56.24 -21.80
N TYR A 785 -10.38 -56.50 -21.90
CA TYR A 785 -9.66 -57.25 -20.87
C TYR A 785 -9.72 -56.56 -19.51
N TYR A 786 -9.35 -55.27 -19.41
CA TYR A 786 -9.40 -54.56 -18.14
C TYR A 786 -10.83 -54.39 -17.58
N VAL A 787 -11.85 -54.23 -18.44
CA VAL A 787 -13.24 -54.04 -17.99
C VAL A 787 -13.92 -55.35 -17.60
N SER A 788 -13.54 -56.49 -18.18
CA SER A 788 -14.21 -57.78 -17.97
C SER A 788 -13.25 -58.96 -17.82
N GLY A 789 -12.29 -59.13 -18.74
CA GLY A 789 -11.45 -60.32 -18.82
C GLY A 789 -10.61 -60.58 -17.56
N ILE A 790 -10.02 -59.51 -16.99
CA ILE A 790 -9.21 -59.58 -15.77
C ILE A 790 -10.00 -60.07 -14.54
N PHE A 791 -11.31 -59.84 -14.49
CA PHE A 791 -12.17 -60.34 -13.42
C PHE A 791 -12.59 -61.80 -13.61
N LYS A 792 -12.49 -62.30 -14.85
CA LYS A 792 -12.77 -63.68 -15.20
C LYS A 792 -11.51 -64.55 -15.13
N GLY A 793 -10.33 -63.94 -15.00
CA GLY A 793 -9.02 -64.59 -15.09
C GLY A 793 -8.74 -65.13 -16.49
N GLU A 794 -9.21 -64.42 -17.52
CA GLU A 794 -8.77 -64.67 -18.89
C GLU A 794 -7.27 -64.31 -18.99
N PRO A 795 -6.48 -64.96 -19.87
CA PRO A 795 -5.07 -64.61 -20.08
C PRO A 795 -4.95 -63.18 -20.63
N HIS A 796 -3.83 -62.50 -20.34
CA HIS A 796 -3.61 -61.16 -20.87
C HIS A 796 -3.65 -61.19 -22.42
N PRO A 797 -4.25 -60.20 -23.12
CA PRO A 797 -4.45 -60.29 -24.58
C PRO A 797 -3.18 -60.09 -25.41
N PHE A 798 -2.08 -59.64 -24.81
CA PHE A 798 -0.82 -59.38 -25.50
C PHE A 798 0.36 -59.89 -24.66
N GLU A 799 1.29 -60.57 -25.33
CA GLU A 799 2.53 -61.07 -24.76
C GLU A 799 3.50 -59.93 -24.43
N LYS A 800 4.12 -59.97 -23.25
CA LYS A 800 5.12 -58.99 -22.82
C LYS A 800 6.52 -59.48 -23.16
N ARG A 801 7.14 -58.88 -24.17
CA ARG A 801 8.51 -59.22 -24.61
C ARG A 801 9.50 -58.07 -24.38
N PRO A 802 10.83 -58.31 -24.26
CA PRO A 802 11.83 -57.26 -24.09
C PRO A 802 11.81 -56.16 -25.17
N ASP A 803 11.37 -56.48 -26.39
CA ASP A 803 11.21 -55.58 -27.54
C ASP A 803 9.76 -55.06 -27.71
N ALA A 804 8.80 -55.59 -26.94
CA ALA A 804 7.39 -55.21 -26.96
C ALA A 804 6.82 -55.14 -25.53
N ARG A 805 7.34 -54.22 -24.73
CA ARG A 805 7.07 -54.12 -23.29
C ARG A 805 5.72 -53.47 -22.92
N LEU A 806 5.12 -52.74 -23.86
CA LEU A 806 3.96 -51.88 -23.63
C LEU A 806 2.73 -52.40 -24.38
N ASN A 807 1.61 -52.52 -23.67
CA ASN A 807 0.32 -52.83 -24.28
C ASN A 807 -0.25 -51.62 -25.06
N PRO A 808 -1.25 -51.80 -25.94
CA PRO A 808 -1.77 -50.72 -26.79
C PRO A 808 -2.29 -49.49 -26.00
N LEU A 809 -2.97 -49.71 -24.86
CA LEU A 809 -3.45 -48.60 -24.02
C LEU A 809 -2.31 -47.88 -23.29
N GLN A 810 -1.29 -48.62 -22.85
CA GLN A 810 -0.07 -48.05 -22.27
C GLN A 810 0.69 -47.25 -23.32
N LYS A 811 0.82 -47.73 -24.57
CA LYS A 811 1.43 -46.97 -25.67
C LYS A 811 0.70 -45.65 -25.93
N LEU A 812 -0.64 -45.68 -25.98
CA LEU A 812 -1.44 -44.45 -26.10
C LEU A 812 -1.19 -43.48 -24.92
N THR A 813 -1.16 -44.02 -23.71
CA THR A 813 -0.96 -43.24 -22.49
C THR A 813 0.43 -42.61 -22.46
N TYR A 814 1.49 -43.38 -22.72
CA TYR A 814 2.85 -42.88 -22.79
C TYR A 814 3.06 -41.91 -23.95
N PHE A 815 2.41 -42.12 -25.09
CA PHE A 815 2.40 -41.14 -26.18
C PHE A 815 1.85 -39.78 -25.70
N GLY A 816 0.69 -39.78 -25.03
CA GLY A 816 0.11 -38.57 -24.44
C GLY A 816 0.98 -37.95 -23.35
N VAL A 817 1.54 -38.77 -22.44
CA VAL A 817 2.41 -38.28 -21.37
C VAL A 817 3.69 -37.66 -21.93
N LEU A 818 4.39 -38.34 -22.84
CA LEU A 818 5.70 -37.91 -23.33
C LEU A 818 5.64 -36.81 -24.39
N ASN A 819 4.56 -36.75 -25.18
CA ASN A 819 4.45 -35.76 -26.27
C ASN A 819 3.50 -34.61 -25.95
N VAL A 820 2.66 -34.72 -24.92
CA VAL A 820 1.72 -33.66 -24.53
C VAL A 820 1.96 -33.19 -23.10
N LEU A 821 1.72 -34.04 -22.10
CA LEU A 821 1.73 -33.60 -20.70
C LEU A 821 3.13 -33.15 -20.25
N LEU A 822 4.17 -33.96 -20.48
CA LEU A 822 5.53 -33.65 -20.04
C LEU A 822 6.09 -32.41 -20.76
N PRO A 823 6.02 -32.29 -22.10
CA PRO A 823 6.44 -31.07 -22.79
C PRO A 823 5.67 -29.84 -22.30
N LEU A 824 4.36 -29.95 -22.10
CA LEU A 824 3.55 -28.83 -21.62
C LEU A 824 3.94 -28.42 -20.19
N GLN A 825 4.19 -29.36 -19.28
CA GLN A 825 4.70 -29.09 -17.93
C GLN A 825 6.07 -28.40 -17.96
N ILE A 826 6.98 -28.88 -18.84
CA ILE A 826 8.32 -28.30 -19.00
C ILE A 826 8.23 -26.89 -19.57
N VAL A 827 7.47 -26.67 -20.63
CA VAL A 827 7.33 -25.36 -21.29
C VAL A 827 6.70 -24.36 -20.33
N THR A 828 5.58 -24.70 -19.69
CA THR A 828 4.93 -23.80 -18.72
C THR A 828 5.84 -23.50 -17.52
N GLY A 829 6.53 -24.51 -16.97
CA GLY A 829 7.47 -24.33 -15.87
C GLY A 829 8.69 -23.49 -16.23
N ALA A 830 9.27 -23.70 -17.42
CA ALA A 830 10.42 -22.94 -17.92
C ALA A 830 10.04 -21.47 -18.17
N LEU A 831 8.87 -21.22 -18.75
CA LEU A 831 8.36 -19.85 -18.96
C LEU A 831 8.09 -19.15 -17.62
N MET A 832 7.51 -19.85 -16.64
CA MET A 832 7.30 -19.33 -15.29
C MET A 832 8.62 -19.01 -14.57
N TRP A 833 9.61 -19.90 -14.63
CA TRP A 833 10.93 -19.68 -14.03
C TRP A 833 11.73 -18.57 -14.75
N GLY A 834 11.54 -18.44 -16.06
CA GLY A 834 12.21 -17.45 -16.92
C GLY A 834 11.62 -16.03 -16.88
N VAL A 835 10.49 -15.81 -16.22
CA VAL A 835 9.78 -14.50 -16.20
C VAL A 835 10.67 -13.32 -15.76
N GLN A 836 11.65 -13.54 -14.89
CA GLN A 836 12.57 -12.45 -14.49
C GLN A 836 13.53 -12.06 -15.62
N ARG A 837 13.97 -13.01 -16.44
CA ARG A 837 14.98 -12.77 -17.48
C ARG A 837 14.38 -12.40 -18.84
N ALA A 838 13.22 -12.97 -19.17
CA ALA A 838 12.55 -12.77 -20.45
C ALA A 838 11.03 -12.59 -20.24
N PRO A 839 10.58 -11.51 -19.59
CA PRO A 839 9.17 -11.28 -19.28
C PRO A 839 8.30 -11.21 -20.55
N GLU A 840 8.83 -10.65 -21.65
CA GLU A 840 8.11 -10.50 -22.91
C GLU A 840 7.65 -11.84 -23.51
N LEU A 841 8.48 -12.88 -23.42
CA LEU A 841 8.15 -14.22 -23.92
C LEU A 841 6.99 -14.84 -23.13
N ALA A 842 6.96 -14.64 -21.81
CA ALA A 842 5.88 -15.12 -20.97
C ALA A 842 4.59 -14.33 -21.25
N VAL A 843 4.67 -13.01 -21.40
CA VAL A 843 3.51 -12.14 -21.73
C VAL A 843 2.93 -12.50 -23.10
N ALA A 844 3.76 -12.77 -24.11
CA ALA A 844 3.31 -13.18 -25.45
C ALA A 844 2.45 -14.46 -25.42
N LEU A 845 2.66 -15.32 -24.41
CA LEU A 845 1.91 -16.56 -24.19
C LEU A 845 0.84 -16.41 -23.08
N GLY A 846 0.38 -15.19 -22.80
CA GLY A 846 -0.70 -14.89 -21.85
C GLY A 846 -0.26 -14.63 -20.40
N GLY A 847 1.04 -14.68 -20.10
CA GLY A 847 1.62 -14.36 -18.80
C GLY A 847 1.26 -15.36 -17.69
N LEU A 848 1.63 -15.03 -16.46
CA LEU A 848 1.34 -15.86 -15.28
C LEU A 848 -0.17 -16.18 -15.08
N PRO A 849 -1.12 -15.28 -15.37
CA PRO A 849 -2.56 -15.60 -15.28
C PRO A 849 -3.02 -16.76 -16.17
N LEU A 850 -2.30 -17.09 -17.25
CA LEU A 850 -2.59 -18.24 -18.10
C LEU A 850 -1.65 -19.42 -17.82
N LEU A 851 -0.35 -19.16 -17.70
CA LEU A 851 0.67 -20.19 -17.54
C LEU A 851 0.50 -20.99 -16.24
N ALA A 852 0.25 -20.32 -15.12
CA ALA A 852 0.18 -20.99 -13.82
C ALA A 852 -1.06 -21.91 -13.68
N PRO A 853 -2.27 -21.49 -14.11
CA PRO A 853 -3.41 -22.39 -14.19
C PRO A 853 -3.19 -23.64 -15.06
N ILE A 854 -2.55 -23.50 -16.23
CA ILE A 854 -2.24 -24.64 -17.10
C ILE A 854 -1.22 -25.56 -16.41
N HIS A 855 -0.15 -25.01 -15.83
CA HIS A 855 0.86 -25.78 -15.11
C HIS A 855 0.25 -26.59 -13.95
N ALA A 856 -0.69 -25.99 -13.20
CA ALA A 856 -1.41 -26.66 -12.13
C ALA A 856 -2.33 -27.77 -12.65
N LEU A 857 -3.08 -27.52 -13.74
CA LEU A 857 -3.95 -28.53 -14.35
C LEU A 857 -3.16 -29.75 -14.83
N VAL A 858 -2.04 -29.54 -15.52
CA VAL A 858 -1.18 -30.62 -16.01
C VAL A 858 -0.57 -31.40 -14.84
N ALA A 859 -0.18 -30.72 -13.75
CA ALA A 859 0.28 -31.38 -12.53
C ALA A 859 -0.81 -32.27 -11.89
N TRP A 860 -2.07 -31.82 -11.83
CA TRP A 860 -3.19 -32.65 -11.38
C TRP A 860 -3.38 -33.89 -12.24
N LEU A 861 -3.27 -33.76 -13.57
CA LEU A 861 -3.35 -34.90 -14.49
C LEU A 861 -2.19 -35.87 -14.31
N PHE A 862 -0.97 -35.39 -14.05
CA PHE A 862 0.17 -36.23 -13.66
C PHE A 862 -0.07 -36.97 -12.35
N GLY A 863 -0.68 -36.32 -11.36
CA GLY A 863 -1.08 -36.96 -10.10
C GLY A 863 -2.10 -38.08 -10.32
N ALA A 864 -3.14 -37.83 -11.13
CA ALA A 864 -4.14 -38.84 -11.49
C ALA A 864 -3.51 -40.01 -12.28
N PHE A 865 -2.65 -39.70 -13.26
CA PHE A 865 -1.89 -40.70 -14.00
C PHE A 865 -1.03 -41.55 -13.07
N LEU A 866 -0.33 -40.96 -12.11
CA LEU A 866 0.52 -41.68 -11.16
C LEU A 866 -0.30 -42.68 -10.33
N VAL A 867 -1.47 -42.28 -9.84
CA VAL A 867 -2.39 -43.17 -9.08
C VAL A 867 -2.78 -44.38 -9.93
N VAL A 868 -3.25 -44.15 -11.16
CA VAL A 868 -3.65 -45.22 -12.07
C VAL A 868 -2.45 -46.08 -12.47
N HIS A 869 -1.30 -45.46 -12.77
CA HIS A 869 -0.08 -46.14 -13.19
C HIS A 869 0.41 -47.11 -12.12
N VAL A 870 0.53 -46.66 -10.86
CA VAL A 870 0.93 -47.51 -9.74
C VAL A 870 -0.07 -48.66 -9.56
N TYR A 871 -1.36 -48.40 -9.66
CA TYR A 871 -2.37 -49.47 -9.60
C TYR A 871 -2.20 -50.51 -10.73
N LEU A 872 -1.98 -50.08 -11.97
CA LEU A 872 -1.79 -50.99 -13.09
C LEU A 872 -0.54 -51.88 -12.94
N THR A 873 0.47 -51.46 -12.17
CA THR A 873 1.60 -52.35 -11.85
C THR A 873 1.19 -53.57 -11.00
N THR A 874 0.04 -53.52 -10.35
CA THR A 874 -0.51 -54.63 -9.56
C THR A 874 -1.35 -55.62 -10.38
N THR A 875 -1.45 -55.41 -11.70
CA THR A 875 -2.24 -56.29 -12.60
C THR A 875 -1.42 -57.41 -13.24
N GLY A 876 -0.16 -57.59 -12.86
CA GLY A 876 0.68 -58.71 -13.33
C GLY A 876 0.38 -60.04 -12.61
N ALA A 877 1.17 -61.08 -12.91
CA ALA A 877 1.03 -62.43 -12.37
C ALA A 877 0.92 -62.48 -10.83
N THR A 878 1.65 -61.60 -10.16
CA THR A 878 1.40 -61.25 -8.75
C THR A 878 1.31 -59.73 -8.59
N PRO A 879 0.65 -59.23 -7.52
CA PRO A 879 0.50 -57.79 -7.29
C PRO A 879 1.82 -57.00 -7.21
N LEU A 880 2.95 -57.66 -6.99
CA LEU A 880 4.27 -57.01 -6.88
C LEU A 880 5.21 -57.39 -8.04
N GLU A 881 4.82 -58.25 -8.96
CA GLU A 881 5.75 -58.80 -9.96
C GLU A 881 6.30 -57.73 -10.91
N ALA A 882 5.44 -56.84 -11.42
CA ALA A 882 5.90 -55.73 -12.26
C ALA A 882 6.83 -54.76 -11.50
N ILE A 883 6.57 -54.55 -10.20
CA ILE A 883 7.42 -53.72 -9.33
C ILE A 883 8.78 -54.41 -9.13
N ARG A 884 8.78 -55.72 -8.86
CA ARG A 884 9.99 -56.54 -8.75
C ARG A 884 10.82 -56.51 -10.03
N GLY A 885 10.17 -56.53 -11.20
CA GLY A 885 10.81 -56.30 -12.50
C GLY A 885 11.54 -54.96 -12.57
N MET A 886 10.90 -53.88 -12.11
CA MET A 886 11.49 -52.54 -12.13
C MET A 886 12.61 -52.33 -11.10
N VAL A 887 12.67 -53.15 -10.05
CA VAL A 887 13.73 -53.11 -9.03
C VAL A 887 14.91 -54.02 -9.41
N THR A 888 14.62 -55.26 -9.80
CA THR A 888 15.64 -56.31 -10.01
C THR A 888 16.07 -56.48 -11.47
N GLY A 889 15.24 -56.02 -12.41
CA GLY A 889 15.40 -56.25 -13.85
C GLY A 889 14.76 -57.53 -14.38
N TYR A 890 14.36 -58.44 -13.49
CA TYR A 890 13.74 -59.72 -13.86
C TYR A 890 12.26 -59.74 -13.53
N GLU A 891 11.44 -60.21 -14.47
CA GLU A 891 9.99 -60.31 -14.35
C GLU A 891 9.53 -61.70 -14.78
N GLU A 892 8.61 -62.30 -14.03
CA GLU A 892 7.87 -63.50 -14.42
C GLU A 892 6.73 -63.11 -15.38
N VAL A 893 6.74 -63.63 -16.61
CA VAL A 893 5.72 -63.36 -17.64
C VAL A 893 4.95 -64.63 -17.99
N GLU A 894 3.66 -64.48 -18.30
CA GLU A 894 2.76 -65.58 -18.70
C GLU A 894 3.22 -66.20 -20.03
N ASP A 895 3.17 -67.53 -20.13
CA ASP A 895 3.43 -68.26 -21.36
C ASP A 895 2.27 -68.06 -22.34
N HIS A 896 2.51 -67.41 -23.47
CA HIS A 896 1.54 -67.31 -24.56
C HIS A 896 1.78 -68.44 -25.57
N ASP A 897 0.79 -69.32 -25.76
CA ASP A 897 0.85 -70.33 -26.83
C ASP A 897 1.05 -69.64 -28.18
N GLN A 898 2.21 -69.86 -28.81
CA GLN A 898 2.41 -69.47 -30.19
C GLN A 898 1.50 -70.33 -31.08
N PRO A 899 0.70 -69.74 -32.00
CA PRO A 899 0.14 -70.53 -33.07
C PRO A 899 1.32 -71.08 -33.88
N ILE A 900 1.49 -72.41 -33.83
CA ILE A 900 2.39 -73.13 -34.71
C ILE A 900 1.91 -72.83 -36.14
N ASN A 901 2.67 -72.01 -36.87
CA ASN A 901 2.41 -71.73 -38.28
C ASN A 901 2.28 -73.05 -39.04
N GLY A 902 1.11 -73.28 -39.64
CA GLY A 902 0.87 -74.23 -40.72
C GLY A 902 0.75 -73.51 -42.04
#